data_AF-A0A1Z5K7Q7-F1
#
_entry.id   AF-A0A1Z5K7Q7-F1
#
_cell.length_a   1.000
_cell.length_b   1.000
_cell.length_c   1.000
_cell.angle_alpha   90.00
_cell.angle_beta   90.00
_cell.angle_gamma   90.00
#
_symmetry.space_group_name_H-M   'P 1'
#
loop_
_entity.id
_entity.type
_entity.pdbx_description
1 polymer ?
#
loop_
_entity_poly.entity_id
_entity_poly.type
_entity_poly.pdbx_seq_one_letter_code
_entity_poly.pdbx_strand_id
1 'polypeptide(L)'
;MKLFGVSSILTSFALQSIWLEVAKANVCMMLYQMADNYLEYFIRQDNNELINSAAIREPTLTTWVYFDSRNYGTAEDITLPLEEVFAPDGTPLAAKFEGSLLMTWDHAREQMVVNASSTVELNSDHPQTLFNFLAYAMTDCVARGSTEYMLILSSHGSGMFGFGGDENVARRRRRLLQANQNIVNAVQSALGAVEGAPAKLDVLGFDAGLMQAVDTLDEYHNITKYYMASQAVEPGHGWAYNFLEPATNALEYAINFHDNFLQQTQGSDVHMTPKTLAIVDADLFIPFLNAWDALFLELSIKIANDKNVHTIMQRSRLNTLAFMGAIDTSDTNTPSAMDIGSFFETFRTMCSIDPNSEVETLMAAAETAYTAMFVSRGNGPGTPPASGMHILWPQRQVYERYDLSVIIESDSLAATGDAPNWINFLMTFYQAAAPEAVSEKSVCLQSIVSDLEATADGRLLLNPAIVGTDSGVIASSALAIRTDRIYVNYGIDLTFLLKGRLRHLKKTIPSMASANRTAINHPLKPNWENAQRRLQTETGDYFILFGGNVLGAFEGPEFVATWDKKFYFLGNSDSGELVYATDSKGGLKSIPVMYFARSTPITAADIPLGSTIERAMFLGGIFGFLTVSPSDAILSVISSYVLYTFDPVTRAFRETPTWAGGQITPVLFSELVVGDKVVTQLVGGFRSTIFPWGEDSDFGVLVMDAVKFISRIDALDSVKVEMRAYDNDVRGAVDFFSASLTSSELGGSTAKPPTAESPSTGPPTASPPTANAPTAGPPTDAPPVGDAPAAEPTSGSFGSRVMLWTALVFAPAVMFVLF
;
A
#
# COMPACT_ATOMS: atom_id res chain seq x y z
N MET A 1 -97.54 39.13 -10.63
CA MET A 1 -97.44 39.87 -9.36
C MET A 1 -96.00 39.71 -8.88
N LYS A 2 -95.21 40.80 -8.98
CA LYS A 2 -93.96 41.16 -8.28
C LYS A 2 -92.84 40.07 -8.15
N LEU A 3 -91.71 40.22 -8.87
CA LEU A 3 -90.45 40.91 -8.44
C LEU A 3 -89.60 39.99 -7.51
N PHE A 4 -88.28 39.81 -7.54
CA PHE A 4 -87.04 40.28 -8.19
C PHE A 4 -86.07 39.06 -8.03
N GLY A 5 -84.94 38.83 -8.70
CA GLY A 5 -84.09 39.63 -9.56
C GLY A 5 -82.66 39.05 -9.53
N VAL A 6 -82.11 38.86 -10.74
CA VAL A 6 -80.73 39.17 -11.16
C VAL A 6 -79.55 38.23 -10.82
N SER A 7 -78.78 38.01 -11.90
CA SER A 7 -77.36 37.65 -12.05
C SER A 7 -77.02 36.17 -12.20
N SER A 8 -76.75 35.68 -13.42
CA SER A 8 -75.49 35.80 -14.20
C SER A 8 -74.45 34.81 -13.65
N ILE A 9 -73.77 33.92 -14.39
CA ILE A 9 -73.13 33.96 -15.72
C ILE A 9 -72.86 32.50 -16.14
N LEU A 10 -72.88 32.23 -17.46
CA LEU A 10 -72.31 31.02 -18.07
C LEU A 10 -70.82 30.90 -17.76
N THR A 11 -70.36 29.74 -17.30
CA THR A 11 -68.96 29.33 -17.46
C THR A 11 -68.86 27.97 -18.13
N SER A 12 -68.25 28.03 -19.31
CA SER A 12 -67.84 26.93 -20.16
C SER A 12 -66.96 25.93 -19.43
N PHE A 13 -67.15 24.66 -19.76
CA PHE A 13 -66.18 23.61 -19.56
C PHE A 13 -64.87 23.98 -20.27
N ALA A 14 -63.86 24.37 -19.49
CA ALA A 14 -62.46 24.29 -19.90
C ALA A 14 -61.86 23.11 -19.14
N LEU A 15 -61.57 22.01 -19.86
CA LEU A 15 -60.58 21.03 -19.40
C LEU A 15 -59.26 21.79 -19.24
N GLN A 16 -58.89 22.12 -18.01
CA GLN A 16 -57.50 22.45 -17.70
C GLN A 16 -56.73 21.12 -17.72
N SER A 17 -56.08 20.88 -18.86
CA SER A 17 -54.84 20.13 -18.93
C SER A 17 -53.86 20.70 -17.90
N ILE A 18 -53.71 20.00 -16.77
CA ILE A 18 -52.57 20.19 -15.87
C ILE A 18 -51.39 19.61 -16.63
N TRP A 19 -50.70 20.48 -17.36
CA TRP A 19 -49.34 20.20 -17.80
C TRP A 19 -48.50 20.17 -16.52
N LEU A 20 -48.11 18.98 -16.06
CA LEU A 20 -46.91 18.86 -15.24
C LEU A 20 -45.79 19.35 -16.14
N GLU A 21 -45.33 20.57 -15.90
CA GLU A 21 -44.02 21.01 -16.36
C GLU A 21 -43.02 20.24 -15.50
N VAL A 22 -42.80 18.96 -15.84
CA VAL A 22 -41.64 18.21 -15.35
C VAL A 22 -40.47 19.03 -15.84
N ALA A 23 -39.76 19.69 -14.91
CA ALA A 23 -38.46 20.28 -15.22
C ALA A 23 -37.69 19.18 -15.95
N LYS A 24 -37.32 19.42 -17.22
CA LYS A 24 -36.55 18.43 -17.97
C LYS A 24 -35.32 18.11 -17.13
N ALA A 25 -35.18 16.86 -16.73
CA ALA A 25 -33.99 16.44 -16.03
C ALA A 25 -32.80 16.72 -16.96
N ASN A 26 -31.75 17.35 -16.45
CA ASN A 26 -30.56 17.63 -17.25
C ASN A 26 -29.54 16.49 -17.09
N VAL A 27 -29.52 15.83 -15.93
CA VAL A 27 -28.59 14.75 -15.61
C VAL A 27 -29.33 13.53 -15.07
N CYS A 28 -28.98 12.35 -15.57
CA CYS A 28 -29.34 11.04 -15.04
C CYS A 28 -28.11 10.44 -14.35
N MET A 29 -28.13 10.33 -13.03
CA MET A 29 -27.10 9.66 -12.24
C MET A 29 -27.54 8.25 -11.89
N MET A 30 -26.77 7.27 -12.35
CA MET A 30 -26.96 5.85 -12.07
C MET A 30 -25.83 5.39 -11.14
N LEU A 31 -26.17 4.98 -9.93
CA LEU A 31 -25.22 4.50 -8.93
C LEU A 31 -25.39 2.99 -8.76
N TYR A 32 -24.34 2.23 -9.03
CA TYR A 32 -24.30 0.78 -8.89
C TYR A 32 -23.52 0.41 -7.62
N GLN A 33 -24.25 0.24 -6.53
CA GLN A 33 -23.73 -0.09 -5.20
C GLN A 33 -23.72 -1.60 -4.99
N MET A 34 -22.55 -2.19 -5.19
CA MET A 34 -22.34 -3.61 -4.98
C MET A 34 -21.88 -3.86 -3.55
N ALA A 35 -22.86 -4.06 -2.66
CA ALA A 35 -22.67 -4.15 -1.23
C ALA A 35 -22.59 -5.60 -0.72
N ASP A 36 -22.82 -6.65 -1.53
CA ASP A 36 -22.61 -8.06 -1.18
C ASP A 36 -21.10 -8.40 -1.08
N ASN A 37 -20.43 -7.79 -0.10
CA ASN A 37 -19.06 -8.02 0.33
C ASN A 37 -18.83 -7.25 1.65
N TYR A 38 -17.60 -7.20 2.13
CA TYR A 38 -17.27 -6.52 3.39
C TYR A 38 -17.29 -4.99 3.34
N LEU A 39 -17.56 -4.35 2.20
CA LEU A 39 -17.85 -2.92 2.15
C LEU A 39 -19.29 -2.59 2.48
N GLU A 40 -20.16 -3.57 2.73
CA GLU A 40 -21.59 -3.30 2.87
C GLU A 40 -21.89 -2.19 3.88
N TYR A 41 -21.23 -2.23 5.04
CA TYR A 41 -21.38 -1.20 6.06
C TYR A 41 -21.15 0.21 5.49
N PHE A 42 -20.08 0.41 4.73
CA PHE A 42 -19.73 1.70 4.16
C PHE A 42 -20.63 2.07 2.99
N ILE A 43 -20.97 1.12 2.13
CA ILE A 43 -21.88 1.37 1.00
C ILE A 43 -23.30 1.73 1.49
N ARG A 44 -23.73 1.19 2.63
CA ARG A 44 -24.97 1.64 3.31
C ARG A 44 -24.85 3.06 3.84
N GLN A 45 -23.70 3.41 4.41
CA GLN A 45 -23.39 4.77 4.83
C GLN A 45 -23.46 5.71 3.61
N ASP A 46 -22.80 5.37 2.50
CA ASP A 46 -22.82 6.16 1.25
C ASP A 46 -24.23 6.34 0.69
N ASN A 47 -25.05 5.29 0.71
CA ASN A 47 -26.46 5.39 0.30
C ASN A 47 -27.24 6.37 1.21
N ASN A 48 -27.03 6.32 2.52
CA ASN A 48 -27.66 7.26 3.46
C ASN A 48 -27.15 8.68 3.25
N GLU A 49 -25.84 8.86 3.06
CA GLU A 49 -25.22 10.15 2.75
C GLU A 49 -25.78 10.75 1.45
N LEU A 50 -25.92 9.95 0.40
CA LEU A 50 -26.55 10.37 -0.86
C LEU A 50 -28.00 10.82 -0.66
N ILE A 51 -28.79 10.08 0.12
CA ILE A 51 -30.19 10.44 0.45
C ILE A 51 -30.26 11.79 1.18
N ASN A 52 -29.26 12.11 2.00
CA ASN A 52 -29.19 13.35 2.76
C ASN A 52 -28.54 14.52 1.99
N SER A 53 -27.94 14.26 0.83
CA SER A 53 -27.30 15.29 0.00
C SER A 53 -28.27 16.37 -0.49
N ALA A 54 -27.74 17.57 -0.73
CA ALA A 54 -28.52 18.66 -1.33
C ALA A 54 -28.84 18.38 -2.81
N ALA A 55 -27.92 17.73 -3.52
CA ALA A 55 -28.05 17.40 -4.95
C ALA A 55 -29.27 16.54 -5.27
N ILE A 56 -29.54 15.48 -4.50
CA ILE A 56 -30.63 14.55 -4.86
C ILE A 56 -32.02 15.21 -4.85
N ARG A 57 -32.16 16.30 -4.09
CA ARG A 57 -33.39 17.09 -3.99
C ARG A 57 -33.64 17.96 -5.22
N GLU A 58 -32.62 18.20 -6.05
CA GLU A 58 -32.69 19.02 -7.24
C GLU A 58 -33.53 18.31 -8.33
N PRO A 59 -34.65 18.89 -8.81
CA PRO A 59 -35.50 18.27 -9.83
C PRO A 59 -34.80 17.99 -11.16
N THR A 60 -33.70 18.71 -11.45
CA THR A 60 -32.93 18.49 -12.67
C THR A 60 -31.99 17.29 -12.61
N LEU A 61 -31.85 16.64 -11.44
CA LEU A 61 -31.09 15.40 -11.24
C LEU A 61 -32.04 14.20 -11.05
N THR A 62 -32.08 13.29 -12.03
CA THR A 62 -32.71 11.98 -11.84
C THR A 62 -31.69 11.01 -11.27
N THR A 63 -32.01 10.37 -10.14
CA THR A 63 -31.08 9.45 -9.45
C THR A 63 -31.67 8.05 -9.37
N TRP A 64 -30.93 7.08 -9.91
CA TRP A 64 -31.21 5.65 -9.84
C TRP A 64 -30.10 4.94 -9.07
N VAL A 65 -30.46 4.06 -8.15
CA VAL A 65 -29.53 3.26 -7.36
C VAL A 65 -29.85 1.78 -7.54
N TYR A 66 -28.86 0.99 -7.97
CA TYR A 66 -28.86 -0.45 -7.77
C TYR A 66 -28.12 -0.73 -6.47
N PHE A 67 -28.77 -1.45 -5.55
CA PHE A 67 -28.19 -1.80 -4.26
C PHE A 67 -28.29 -3.30 -4.04
N ASP A 68 -27.16 -3.98 -3.95
CA ASP A 68 -27.11 -5.42 -3.71
C ASP A 68 -26.52 -5.73 -2.36
N SER A 69 -27.25 -6.44 -1.50
CA SER A 69 -26.90 -6.61 -0.09
C SER A 69 -26.98 -8.05 0.37
N ARG A 70 -26.01 -8.45 1.19
CA ARG A 70 -26.00 -9.74 1.90
C ARG A 70 -26.19 -9.59 3.40
N ASN A 71 -26.00 -8.38 3.90
CA ASN A 71 -25.87 -7.98 5.29
C ASN A 71 -24.65 -8.55 5.97
N TYR A 72 -23.50 -8.53 5.29
CA TYR A 72 -22.22 -8.91 5.83
C TYR A 72 -21.48 -7.69 6.39
N GLY A 73 -21.36 -7.58 7.72
CA GLY A 73 -20.49 -6.58 8.34
C GLY A 73 -19.06 -7.09 8.49
N THR A 74 -18.09 -6.22 8.77
CA THR A 74 -16.66 -6.61 8.93
C THR A 74 -16.40 -7.51 10.16
N ALA A 75 -17.41 -7.80 10.99
CA ALA A 75 -17.31 -8.71 12.13
C ALA A 75 -18.61 -9.41 12.56
N GLU A 76 -19.79 -8.79 12.34
CA GLU A 76 -21.11 -9.34 12.64
C GLU A 76 -22.09 -9.02 11.49
N ASP A 77 -23.11 -9.86 11.30
CA ASP A 77 -24.14 -9.61 10.27
C ASP A 77 -24.91 -8.32 10.59
N ILE A 78 -25.15 -7.50 9.56
CA ILE A 78 -25.93 -6.26 9.70
C ILE A 78 -27.41 -6.63 9.93
N THR A 79 -27.98 -6.19 11.04
CA THR A 79 -29.38 -6.51 11.40
C THR A 79 -30.37 -5.38 11.14
N LEU A 80 -29.87 -4.18 10.85
CA LEU A 80 -30.69 -2.98 10.62
C LEU A 80 -31.22 -2.95 9.17
N PRO A 81 -32.37 -2.32 8.90
CA PRO A 81 -32.83 -2.04 7.54
C PRO A 81 -31.96 -0.96 6.87
N LEU A 82 -32.17 -0.70 5.57
CA LEU A 82 -31.59 0.48 4.92
C LEU A 82 -32.30 1.73 5.46
N GLU A 83 -31.52 2.70 5.92
CA GLU A 83 -32.03 3.95 6.49
C GLU A 83 -32.63 4.83 5.39
N GLU A 84 -33.76 5.48 5.70
CA GLU A 84 -34.44 6.44 4.81
C GLU A 84 -34.81 5.88 3.41
N VAL A 85 -34.96 4.57 3.29
CA VAL A 85 -35.46 3.88 2.09
C VAL A 85 -36.90 3.39 2.32
N PHE A 86 -37.76 3.63 1.33
CA PHE A 86 -39.20 3.40 1.41
C PHE A 86 -39.68 2.41 0.36
N ALA A 87 -40.66 1.58 0.72
CA ALA A 87 -41.39 0.73 -0.21
C ALA A 87 -42.30 1.57 -1.14
N PRO A 88 -42.79 1.01 -2.27
CA PRO A 88 -43.70 1.73 -3.18
C PRO A 88 -44.96 2.32 -2.55
N ASP A 89 -45.41 1.75 -1.42
CA ASP A 89 -46.58 2.21 -0.67
C ASP A 89 -46.28 3.36 0.30
N GLY A 90 -45.03 3.84 0.36
CA GLY A 90 -44.57 4.92 1.22
C GLY A 90 -44.23 4.51 2.64
N THR A 91 -44.23 3.20 2.95
CA THR A 91 -43.77 2.72 4.25
C THR A 91 -42.24 2.57 4.27
N PRO A 92 -41.54 2.96 5.36
CA PRO A 92 -40.11 2.67 5.51
C PRO A 92 -39.88 1.15 5.44
N LEU A 93 -38.72 0.74 4.92
CA LEU A 93 -38.31 -0.67 5.00
C LEU A 93 -38.20 -1.09 6.47
N ALA A 94 -39.18 -1.88 6.93
CA ALA A 94 -39.30 -2.26 8.33
C ALA A 94 -38.42 -3.45 8.74
N ALA A 95 -37.86 -4.15 7.75
CA ALA A 95 -37.10 -5.37 7.96
C ALA A 95 -35.82 -5.36 7.12
N LYS A 96 -34.85 -6.15 7.58
CA LYS A 96 -33.65 -6.53 6.82
C LYS A 96 -34.06 -7.00 5.42
N PHE A 97 -33.31 -6.56 4.42
CA PHE A 97 -33.44 -7.02 3.04
C PHE A 97 -32.16 -7.75 2.64
N GLU A 98 -32.27 -8.94 2.05
CA GLU A 98 -31.17 -9.69 1.42
C GLU A 98 -31.50 -9.82 -0.06
N GLY A 99 -30.51 -9.58 -0.93
CA GLY A 99 -30.66 -9.54 -2.39
C GLY A 99 -30.48 -8.14 -2.96
N SER A 100 -31.06 -7.89 -4.14
CA SER A 100 -30.86 -6.64 -4.88
C SER A 100 -32.11 -5.77 -5.01
N LEU A 101 -31.93 -4.46 -4.87
CA LEU A 101 -32.93 -3.41 -5.01
C LEU A 101 -32.61 -2.52 -6.21
N LEU A 102 -33.67 -2.09 -6.89
CA LEU A 102 -33.66 -0.96 -7.81
C LEU A 102 -34.45 0.16 -7.17
N MET A 103 -33.80 1.29 -6.92
CA MET A 103 -34.35 2.42 -6.20
C MET A 103 -34.22 3.70 -7.01
N THR A 104 -35.19 4.60 -6.87
CA THR A 104 -35.14 5.94 -7.43
C THR A 104 -35.46 6.97 -6.36
N TRP A 105 -34.84 8.14 -6.44
CA TRP A 105 -35.34 9.28 -5.70
C TRP A 105 -36.66 9.77 -6.29
N ASP A 106 -37.69 9.86 -5.47
CA ASP A 106 -38.98 10.43 -5.82
C ASP A 106 -39.07 11.87 -5.30
N HIS A 107 -38.88 12.85 -6.19
CA HIS A 107 -38.95 14.28 -5.84
C HIS A 107 -40.30 14.73 -5.31
N ALA A 108 -41.40 14.07 -5.65
CA ALA A 108 -42.72 14.46 -5.14
C ALA A 108 -42.93 14.01 -3.69
N ARG A 109 -42.25 12.92 -3.29
CA ARG A 109 -42.28 12.39 -1.92
C ARG A 109 -41.10 12.85 -1.08
N GLU A 110 -40.03 13.33 -1.70
CA GLU A 110 -38.72 13.56 -1.08
C GLU A 110 -38.20 12.30 -0.37
N GLN A 111 -38.28 11.15 -1.07
CA GLN A 111 -37.94 9.84 -0.51
C GLN A 111 -37.19 9.00 -1.54
N MET A 112 -36.24 8.18 -1.07
CA MET A 112 -35.69 7.08 -1.87
C MET A 112 -36.69 5.92 -1.85
N VAL A 113 -37.21 5.56 -3.03
CA VAL A 113 -38.28 4.57 -3.17
C VAL A 113 -37.77 3.34 -3.89
N VAL A 114 -38.09 2.15 -3.38
CA VAL A 114 -37.85 0.88 -4.07
C VAL A 114 -38.83 0.73 -5.22
N ASN A 115 -38.33 0.61 -6.45
CA ASN A 115 -39.15 0.40 -7.65
C ASN A 115 -39.27 -1.06 -8.02
N ALA A 116 -38.20 -1.82 -7.81
CA ALA A 116 -38.18 -3.25 -8.02
C ALA A 116 -37.21 -3.90 -7.02
N SER A 117 -37.48 -5.15 -6.67
CA SER A 117 -36.61 -5.95 -5.83
C SER A 117 -36.52 -7.37 -6.35
N SER A 118 -35.34 -7.97 -6.18
CA SER A 118 -35.16 -9.41 -6.32
C SER A 118 -35.03 -10.02 -4.93
N THR A 119 -35.92 -10.95 -4.60
CA THR A 119 -35.81 -11.75 -3.36
C THR A 119 -34.84 -12.93 -3.49
N VAL A 120 -34.31 -13.15 -4.70
CA VAL A 120 -33.20 -14.06 -4.98
C VAL A 120 -31.95 -13.21 -5.13
N GLU A 121 -30.91 -13.55 -4.37
CA GLU A 121 -29.58 -12.94 -4.47
C GLU A 121 -29.09 -13.02 -5.94
N LEU A 122 -28.68 -11.87 -6.48
CA LEU A 122 -28.19 -11.74 -7.84
C LEU A 122 -26.69 -11.50 -7.79
N ASN A 123 -25.96 -12.21 -8.64
CA ASN A 123 -24.55 -11.93 -8.86
C ASN A 123 -24.34 -10.58 -9.53
N SER A 124 -23.88 -9.62 -8.74
CA SER A 124 -23.58 -8.26 -9.14
C SER A 124 -22.31 -8.14 -10.00
N ASP A 125 -21.41 -9.13 -9.98
CA ASP A 125 -20.27 -9.23 -10.92
C ASP A 125 -20.68 -9.80 -12.29
N HIS A 126 -21.94 -10.25 -12.43
CA HIS A 126 -22.43 -10.76 -13.70
C HIS A 126 -22.79 -9.59 -14.63
N PRO A 127 -22.24 -9.50 -15.87
CA PRO A 127 -22.48 -8.36 -16.77
C PRO A 127 -23.96 -8.14 -17.12
N GLN A 128 -24.75 -9.22 -17.11
CA GLN A 128 -26.21 -9.13 -17.31
C GLN A 128 -26.91 -8.33 -16.20
N THR A 129 -26.43 -8.38 -14.96
CA THR A 129 -27.01 -7.66 -13.82
C THR A 129 -26.82 -6.16 -14.01
N LEU A 130 -25.59 -5.74 -14.33
CA LEU A 130 -25.28 -4.36 -14.69
C LEU A 130 -26.09 -3.90 -15.92
N PHE A 131 -26.13 -4.68 -16.99
CA PHE A 131 -26.94 -4.35 -18.17
C PHE A 131 -28.42 -4.15 -17.82
N ASN A 132 -29.01 -5.06 -17.02
CA ASN A 132 -30.43 -4.99 -16.65
C ASN A 132 -30.73 -3.71 -15.86
N PHE A 133 -29.85 -3.35 -14.91
CA PHE A 133 -29.96 -2.09 -14.17
C PHE A 133 -29.90 -0.89 -15.10
N LEU A 134 -28.85 -0.79 -15.92
CA LEU A 134 -28.63 0.35 -16.79
C LEU A 134 -29.77 0.51 -17.81
N ALA A 135 -30.20 -0.58 -18.45
CA ALA A 135 -31.31 -0.52 -19.40
C ALA A 135 -32.62 -0.05 -18.73
N TYR A 136 -32.87 -0.49 -17.50
CA TYR A 136 -34.05 -0.09 -16.73
C TYR A 136 -34.00 1.40 -16.36
N ALA A 137 -32.89 1.85 -15.74
CA ALA A 137 -32.70 3.24 -15.32
C ALA A 137 -32.68 4.21 -16.53
N MET A 138 -31.94 3.87 -17.58
CA MET A 138 -31.85 4.70 -18.78
C MET A 138 -33.21 4.85 -19.49
N THR A 139 -34.05 3.81 -19.50
CA THR A 139 -35.40 3.90 -20.10
C THR A 139 -36.24 4.98 -19.40
N ASP A 140 -36.20 5.04 -18.07
CA ASP A 140 -36.88 6.07 -17.28
C ASP A 140 -36.22 7.45 -17.47
N CYS A 141 -34.90 7.53 -17.47
CA CYS A 141 -34.17 8.79 -17.70
C CYS A 141 -34.46 9.41 -19.07
N VAL A 142 -34.48 8.60 -20.15
CA VAL A 142 -34.87 9.07 -21.48
C VAL A 142 -36.31 9.57 -21.49
N ALA A 143 -37.23 8.84 -20.83
CA ALA A 143 -38.63 9.26 -20.73
C ALA A 143 -38.81 10.59 -19.98
N ARG A 144 -37.93 10.88 -19.01
CA ARG A 144 -37.88 12.16 -18.27
C ARG A 144 -37.14 13.28 -19.01
N GLY A 145 -36.52 12.97 -20.14
CA GLY A 145 -35.82 13.92 -20.99
C GLY A 145 -34.39 14.24 -20.55
N SER A 146 -33.73 13.35 -19.81
CA SER A 146 -32.31 13.48 -19.43
C SER A 146 -31.42 13.64 -20.65
N THR A 147 -30.54 14.65 -20.60
CA THR A 147 -29.60 14.96 -21.69
C THR A 147 -28.17 14.48 -21.41
N GLU A 148 -27.80 14.32 -20.15
CA GLU A 148 -26.49 13.83 -19.73
C GLU A 148 -26.62 12.64 -18.77
N TYR A 149 -25.67 11.71 -18.84
CA TYR A 149 -25.73 10.41 -18.18
C TYR A 149 -24.43 10.13 -17.44
N MET A 150 -24.53 9.92 -16.13
CA MET A 150 -23.43 9.58 -15.25
C MET A 150 -23.64 8.18 -14.68
N LEU A 151 -22.62 7.34 -14.73
CA LEU A 151 -22.58 6.06 -14.03
C LEU A 151 -21.50 6.10 -12.96
N ILE A 152 -21.84 5.75 -11.72
CA ILE A 152 -20.88 5.56 -10.63
C ILE A 152 -20.94 4.08 -10.21
N LEU A 153 -19.78 3.43 -10.17
CA LEU A 153 -19.61 2.05 -9.71
C LEU A 153 -18.93 2.09 -8.33
N SER A 154 -19.62 1.61 -7.30
CA SER A 154 -19.14 1.65 -5.90
C SER A 154 -18.96 0.24 -5.33
N SER A 155 -17.70 -0.13 -5.10
CA SER A 155 -17.27 -1.41 -4.52
C SER A 155 -15.73 -1.47 -4.47
N HIS A 156 -15.14 -2.67 -4.53
CA HIS A 156 -13.70 -2.80 -4.79
C HIS A 156 -13.33 -2.53 -6.23
N GLY A 157 -12.13 -1.99 -6.39
CA GLY A 157 -11.42 -1.96 -7.64
C GLY A 157 -10.09 -2.70 -7.53
N SER A 158 -9.57 -3.10 -8.66
CA SER A 158 -8.26 -3.76 -8.79
C SER A 158 -7.56 -3.36 -10.09
N GLY A 159 -7.87 -2.16 -10.60
CA GLY A 159 -7.36 -1.64 -11.86
C GLY A 159 -7.65 -2.58 -13.02
N MET A 160 -6.60 -3.09 -13.66
CA MET A 160 -6.70 -4.02 -14.79
C MET A 160 -7.44 -5.33 -14.48
N PHE A 161 -7.50 -5.76 -13.21
CA PHE A 161 -8.19 -7.00 -12.84
C PHE A 161 -9.70 -6.82 -12.67
N GLY A 162 -10.22 -5.61 -12.82
CA GLY A 162 -11.63 -5.31 -12.80
C GLY A 162 -12.14 -4.69 -11.50
N PHE A 163 -13.45 -4.77 -11.35
CA PHE A 163 -14.24 -4.15 -10.28
C PHE A 163 -15.20 -5.17 -9.67
N GLY A 164 -15.62 -4.94 -8.42
CA GLY A 164 -16.61 -5.78 -7.73
C GLY A 164 -15.97 -6.78 -6.74
N GLY A 165 -16.40 -8.04 -6.74
CA GLY A 165 -16.12 -8.97 -5.64
C GLY A 165 -17.34 -9.42 -4.83
N ASP A 166 -18.44 -9.76 -5.50
CA ASP A 166 -19.66 -10.31 -4.95
C ASP A 166 -19.39 -11.69 -4.31
N GLU A 167 -19.83 -11.87 -3.07
CA GLU A 167 -19.54 -13.07 -2.29
C GLU A 167 -20.57 -14.20 -2.41
N ASN A 168 -21.53 -14.13 -3.33
CA ASN A 168 -22.47 -15.17 -3.78
C ASN A 168 -22.37 -16.56 -3.09
N VAL A 169 -23.46 -17.02 -2.46
CA VAL A 169 -23.51 -18.11 -1.43
C VAL A 169 -23.06 -19.51 -1.91
N ALA A 170 -22.64 -19.71 -3.16
CA ALA A 170 -22.25 -21.00 -3.71
C ALA A 170 -20.78 -21.42 -3.42
N ARG A 171 -20.38 -21.49 -2.14
CA ARG A 171 -19.35 -22.37 -1.55
C ARG A 171 -18.11 -22.77 -2.38
N ARG A 172 -17.55 -21.90 -3.23
CA ARG A 172 -16.22 -22.07 -3.81
C ARG A 172 -15.49 -20.75 -3.78
N ARG A 173 -14.40 -20.73 -3.00
CA ARG A 173 -13.45 -19.65 -2.78
C ARG A 173 -12.76 -19.19 -4.08
N ARG A 174 -13.52 -18.62 -5.01
CA ARG A 174 -13.02 -17.94 -6.21
C ARG A 174 -13.76 -16.62 -6.29
N ARG A 175 -13.00 -15.53 -6.27
CA ARG A 175 -13.53 -14.20 -6.56
C ARG A 175 -14.07 -14.16 -7.96
N LEU A 176 -15.24 -13.55 -8.08
CA LEU A 176 -15.71 -12.94 -9.29
C LEU A 176 -15.23 -11.49 -9.14
N LEU A 177 -14.19 -11.09 -9.85
CA LEU A 177 -14.06 -9.66 -10.16
C LEU A 177 -14.67 -9.55 -11.54
N GLN A 178 -15.61 -8.62 -11.73
CA GLN A 178 -16.10 -8.35 -13.07
C GLN A 178 -14.97 -7.74 -13.88
N ALA A 179 -14.49 -8.48 -14.89
CA ALA A 179 -13.50 -7.99 -15.82
C ALA A 179 -13.97 -6.67 -16.48
N ASN A 180 -13.05 -5.72 -16.66
CA ASN A 180 -13.35 -4.41 -17.23
C ASN A 180 -14.09 -4.51 -18.58
N GLN A 181 -13.65 -5.38 -19.48
CA GLN A 181 -14.31 -5.61 -20.76
C GLN A 181 -15.77 -6.07 -20.62
N ASN A 182 -16.11 -6.82 -19.57
CA ASN A 182 -17.50 -7.21 -19.32
C ASN A 182 -18.36 -6.01 -18.88
N ILE A 183 -17.79 -5.08 -18.11
CA ILE A 183 -18.43 -3.80 -17.76
C ILE A 183 -18.63 -2.96 -19.04
N VAL A 184 -17.59 -2.83 -19.86
CA VAL A 184 -17.65 -2.13 -21.16
C VAL A 184 -18.79 -2.69 -22.02
N ASN A 185 -18.83 -4.01 -22.19
CA ASN A 185 -19.85 -4.69 -22.99
C ASN A 185 -21.26 -4.47 -22.44
N ALA A 186 -21.44 -4.51 -21.11
CA ALA A 186 -22.73 -4.28 -20.47
C ALA A 186 -23.21 -2.84 -20.68
N VAL A 187 -22.33 -1.85 -20.50
CA VAL A 187 -22.64 -0.43 -20.72
C VAL A 187 -22.98 -0.16 -22.18
N GLN A 188 -22.15 -0.61 -23.13
CA GLN A 188 -22.42 -0.45 -24.57
C GLN A 188 -23.73 -1.11 -24.99
N SER A 189 -24.01 -2.30 -24.44
CA SER A 189 -25.27 -3.00 -24.72
C SER A 189 -26.47 -2.22 -24.20
N ALA A 190 -26.39 -1.62 -23.01
CA ALA A 190 -27.47 -0.81 -22.45
C ALA A 190 -27.70 0.48 -23.27
N LEU A 191 -26.61 1.21 -23.60
CA LEU A 191 -26.67 2.40 -24.45
C LEU A 191 -27.25 2.10 -25.83
N GLY A 192 -26.94 0.94 -26.41
CA GLY A 192 -27.48 0.52 -27.70
C GLY A 192 -28.91 -0.03 -27.66
N ALA A 193 -29.36 -0.54 -26.51
CA ALA A 193 -30.68 -1.15 -26.36
C ALA A 193 -31.80 -0.13 -26.06
N VAL A 194 -31.46 1.01 -25.45
CA VAL A 194 -32.44 2.05 -25.05
C VAL A 194 -32.50 3.14 -26.12
N GLU A 195 -33.63 3.22 -26.82
CA GLU A 195 -33.85 4.27 -27.82
C GLU A 195 -33.80 5.66 -27.16
N GLY A 196 -32.94 6.55 -27.67
CA GLY A 196 -32.73 7.89 -27.12
C GLY A 196 -31.59 8.02 -26.12
N ALA A 197 -30.96 6.91 -25.72
CA ALA A 197 -29.74 6.93 -24.91
C ALA A 197 -28.55 7.53 -25.72
N PRO A 198 -27.53 8.07 -25.03
CA PRO A 198 -26.38 8.69 -25.70
C PRO A 198 -25.44 7.62 -26.28
N ALA A 199 -24.52 8.06 -27.15
CA ALA A 199 -23.50 7.16 -27.72
C ALA A 199 -22.42 6.75 -26.70
N LYS A 200 -22.12 7.63 -25.74
CA LYS A 200 -21.20 7.45 -24.61
C LYS A 200 -21.87 8.01 -23.36
N LEU A 201 -21.50 7.51 -22.18
CA LEU A 201 -21.76 8.20 -20.92
C LEU A 201 -21.05 9.56 -20.92
N ASP A 202 -21.61 10.54 -20.20
CA ASP A 202 -20.93 11.81 -19.97
C ASP A 202 -19.85 11.62 -18.90
N VAL A 203 -20.17 10.90 -17.83
CA VAL A 203 -19.21 10.56 -16.77
C VAL A 203 -19.31 9.07 -16.42
N LEU A 204 -18.16 8.43 -16.29
CA LEU A 204 -17.99 7.13 -15.65
C LEU A 204 -17.09 7.31 -14.43
N GLY A 205 -17.64 7.05 -13.25
CA GLY A 205 -16.98 7.18 -11.96
C GLY A 205 -16.76 5.82 -11.29
N PHE A 206 -15.63 5.68 -10.61
CA PHE A 206 -15.32 4.52 -9.77
C PHE A 206 -15.03 4.98 -8.35
N ASP A 207 -16.00 4.78 -7.46
CA ASP A 207 -15.83 4.84 -6.00
C ASP A 207 -15.25 3.49 -5.56
N ALA A 208 -14.00 3.30 -5.99
CA ALA A 208 -13.25 2.06 -5.95
C ALA A 208 -11.76 2.32 -6.13
N GLY A 209 -10.94 1.61 -5.36
CA GLY A 209 -9.48 1.73 -5.42
C GLY A 209 -8.86 1.27 -6.75
N LEU A 210 -7.74 1.89 -7.12
CA LEU A 210 -6.87 1.52 -8.26
C LEU A 210 -7.48 1.64 -9.65
N MET A 211 -8.66 2.24 -9.80
CA MET A 211 -9.32 2.30 -11.10
C MET A 211 -8.72 3.37 -12.02
N GLN A 212 -8.03 4.39 -11.50
CA GLN A 212 -7.29 5.38 -12.30
C GLN A 212 -5.95 4.84 -12.79
N ALA A 213 -6.02 3.86 -13.70
CA ALA A 213 -4.89 3.20 -14.31
C ALA A 213 -4.95 3.29 -15.85
N VAL A 214 -3.79 3.28 -16.51
CA VAL A 214 -3.71 3.31 -17.98
C VAL A 214 -4.46 2.14 -18.60
N ASP A 215 -4.21 0.92 -18.11
CA ASP A 215 -4.84 -0.30 -18.63
C ASP A 215 -6.37 -0.25 -18.50
N THR A 216 -6.86 0.29 -17.37
CA THR A 216 -8.28 0.46 -17.11
C THR A 216 -8.91 1.46 -18.08
N LEU A 217 -8.29 2.63 -18.26
CA LEU A 217 -8.83 3.66 -19.15
C LEU A 217 -8.73 3.28 -20.63
N ASP A 218 -7.75 2.44 -21.01
CA ASP A 218 -7.68 1.86 -22.35
C ASP A 218 -8.94 1.03 -22.70
N GLU A 219 -9.55 0.37 -21.72
CA GLU A 219 -10.82 -0.33 -21.94
C GLU A 219 -12.03 0.63 -21.94
N TYR A 220 -12.04 1.65 -21.09
CA TYR A 220 -13.22 2.50 -20.87
C TYR A 220 -13.31 3.77 -21.72
N HIS A 221 -12.22 4.24 -22.35
CA HIS A 221 -12.20 5.55 -23.03
C HIS A 221 -13.24 5.67 -24.17
N ASN A 222 -13.65 4.54 -24.75
CA ASN A 222 -14.64 4.50 -25.83
C ASN A 222 -16.10 4.57 -25.37
N ILE A 223 -16.38 4.42 -24.07
CA ILE A 223 -17.76 4.41 -23.54
C ILE A 223 -18.12 5.63 -22.69
N THR A 224 -17.17 6.52 -22.43
CA THR A 224 -17.38 7.72 -21.60
C THR A 224 -16.69 8.94 -22.21
N LYS A 225 -17.15 10.15 -21.88
CA LYS A 225 -16.43 11.40 -22.17
C LYS A 225 -15.46 11.75 -21.05
N TYR A 226 -15.88 11.59 -19.80
CA TYR A 226 -15.06 11.83 -18.63
C TYR A 226 -14.94 10.56 -17.78
N TYR A 227 -13.73 10.28 -17.33
CA TYR A 227 -13.40 9.13 -16.49
C TYR A 227 -12.91 9.64 -15.13
N MET A 228 -13.58 9.24 -14.04
CA MET A 228 -13.24 9.68 -12.68
C MET A 228 -12.91 8.50 -11.77
N ALA A 229 -11.68 8.44 -11.26
CA ALA A 229 -11.26 7.37 -10.36
C ALA A 229 -10.03 7.74 -9.52
N SER A 230 -9.70 6.86 -8.56
CA SER A 230 -8.47 6.93 -7.75
C SER A 230 -7.35 6.05 -8.29
N GLN A 231 -6.11 6.57 -8.25
CA GLN A 231 -4.92 5.81 -8.65
C GLN A 231 -4.38 4.93 -7.52
N ALA A 232 -4.84 5.15 -6.30
CA ALA A 232 -4.50 4.39 -5.10
C ALA A 232 -5.71 3.59 -4.61
N VAL A 233 -5.52 2.76 -3.58
CA VAL A 233 -6.66 2.27 -2.81
C VAL A 233 -7.40 3.44 -2.16
N GLU A 234 -8.73 3.37 -2.10
CA GLU A 234 -9.55 4.39 -1.43
C GLU A 234 -9.86 3.97 0.02
N PRO A 235 -10.07 4.93 0.95
CA PRO A 235 -10.58 4.64 2.29
C PRO A 235 -11.92 3.91 2.25
N GLY A 236 -12.21 3.09 3.26
CA GLY A 236 -13.42 2.26 3.28
C GLY A 236 -14.71 3.06 3.18
N HIS A 237 -14.75 4.28 3.74
CA HIS A 237 -15.91 5.19 3.73
C HIS A 237 -16.23 5.84 2.38
N GLY A 238 -15.46 5.56 1.32
CA GLY A 238 -15.80 5.98 -0.03
C GLY A 238 -15.81 7.50 -0.25
N TRP A 239 -16.63 7.93 -1.19
CA TRP A 239 -16.79 9.34 -1.54
C TRP A 239 -17.70 10.10 -0.58
N ALA A 240 -17.57 11.44 -0.58
CA ALA A 240 -18.31 12.33 0.30
C ALA A 240 -19.71 12.69 -0.20
N TYR A 241 -20.59 11.69 -0.33
CA TYR A 241 -21.93 11.84 -0.92
C TYR A 241 -22.80 12.86 -0.19
N ASN A 242 -22.67 13.00 1.13
CA ASN A 242 -23.48 13.94 1.91
C ASN A 242 -23.20 15.41 1.59
N PHE A 243 -22.03 15.68 0.98
CA PHE A 243 -21.60 17.01 0.56
C PHE A 243 -21.88 17.28 -0.93
N LEU A 244 -22.58 16.37 -1.61
CA LEU A 244 -22.94 16.54 -3.01
C LEU A 244 -23.94 17.70 -3.16
N GLU A 245 -23.50 18.75 -3.86
CA GLU A 245 -24.31 19.95 -4.10
C GLU A 245 -24.96 19.92 -5.50
N PRO A 246 -26.12 20.59 -5.69
CA PRO A 246 -26.73 20.74 -7.00
C PRO A 246 -25.76 21.34 -8.04
N ALA A 247 -25.74 20.74 -9.22
CA ALA A 247 -24.89 21.15 -10.34
C ALA A 247 -25.66 21.15 -11.66
N THR A 248 -25.12 21.83 -12.68
CA THR A 248 -25.86 22.06 -13.94
C THR A 248 -25.69 20.95 -14.97
N ASN A 249 -24.57 20.22 -14.90
CA ASN A 249 -24.18 19.17 -15.85
C ASN A 249 -23.41 18.05 -15.12
N ALA A 250 -23.25 16.90 -15.78
CA ALA A 250 -22.62 15.72 -15.20
C ALA A 250 -21.15 15.94 -14.83
N LEU A 251 -20.41 16.74 -15.61
CA LEU A 251 -19.01 17.05 -15.30
C LEU A 251 -18.89 17.89 -14.01
N GLU A 252 -19.79 18.85 -13.79
CA GLU A 252 -19.80 19.62 -12.54
C GLU A 252 -20.15 18.74 -11.33
N TYR A 253 -21.06 17.76 -11.47
CA TYR A 253 -21.28 16.75 -10.42
C TYR A 253 -20.01 15.94 -10.15
N ALA A 254 -19.30 15.52 -11.20
CA ALA A 254 -18.03 14.81 -11.05
C ALA A 254 -16.96 15.65 -10.32
N ILE A 255 -16.81 16.93 -10.69
CA ILE A 255 -15.90 17.86 -10.01
C ILE A 255 -16.29 18.03 -8.53
N ASN A 256 -17.59 18.08 -8.23
CA ASN A 256 -18.07 18.18 -6.86
C ASN A 256 -17.71 16.93 -6.03
N PHE A 257 -17.92 15.72 -6.56
CA PHE A 257 -17.45 14.48 -5.93
C PHE A 257 -15.94 14.48 -5.71
N HIS A 258 -15.18 14.86 -6.74
CA HIS A 258 -13.73 14.96 -6.68
C HIS A 258 -13.24 15.88 -5.56
N ASP A 259 -13.74 17.11 -5.53
CA ASP A 259 -13.28 18.11 -4.58
C ASP A 259 -13.68 17.72 -3.15
N ASN A 260 -14.90 17.21 -2.96
CA ASN A 260 -15.38 16.80 -1.64
C ASN A 260 -14.64 15.56 -1.12
N PHE A 261 -14.39 14.54 -1.93
CA PHE A 261 -13.63 13.37 -1.49
C PHE A 261 -12.25 13.74 -0.95
N LEU A 262 -11.56 14.65 -1.65
CA LEU A 262 -10.22 15.12 -1.28
C LEU A 262 -10.23 16.04 -0.05
N GLN A 263 -11.27 16.85 0.16
CA GLN A 263 -11.33 17.85 1.23
C GLN A 263 -11.97 17.34 2.53
N GLN A 264 -12.98 16.49 2.44
CA GLN A 264 -13.78 16.10 3.59
C GLN A 264 -13.05 15.09 4.48
N THR A 265 -13.30 15.20 5.79
CA THR A 265 -12.72 14.34 6.83
C THR A 265 -13.69 13.29 7.36
N GLN A 266 -14.76 13.01 6.60
CA GLN A 266 -15.73 11.98 6.96
C GLN A 266 -15.07 10.59 7.07
N GLY A 267 -15.65 9.71 7.89
CA GLY A 267 -15.10 8.39 8.18
C GLY A 267 -14.34 8.24 9.51
N SER A 268 -14.43 9.24 10.41
CA SER A 268 -13.70 9.37 11.70
C SER A 268 -12.20 9.70 11.56
N ASP A 269 -11.61 10.27 12.64
CA ASP A 269 -10.23 10.80 12.73
C ASP A 269 -9.09 9.83 12.33
N VAL A 270 -9.43 8.60 11.96
CA VAL A 270 -8.49 7.51 11.69
C VAL A 270 -8.35 7.15 10.21
N HIS A 271 -9.16 7.64 9.26
CA HIS A 271 -9.08 7.19 7.85
C HIS A 271 -9.04 8.28 6.76
N MET A 272 -7.86 8.88 6.57
CA MET A 272 -7.66 10.01 5.66
C MET A 272 -6.70 9.77 4.49
N THR A 273 -5.97 8.65 4.43
CA THR A 273 -4.91 8.45 3.43
C THR A 273 -4.72 7.00 2.98
N PRO A 274 -4.32 6.75 1.71
CA PRO A 274 -4.22 7.74 0.63
C PRO A 274 -5.60 8.14 0.10
N LYS A 275 -5.75 9.40 -0.29
CA LYS A 275 -6.90 9.95 -1.00
C LYS A 275 -6.39 10.60 -2.28
N THR A 276 -6.57 9.92 -3.40
CA THR A 276 -6.25 10.45 -4.73
C THR A 276 -7.51 10.37 -5.56
N LEU A 277 -7.82 11.39 -6.34
CA LEU A 277 -8.88 11.29 -7.35
C LEU A 277 -8.49 12.15 -8.53
N ALA A 278 -8.86 11.71 -9.73
CA ALA A 278 -8.65 12.46 -10.96
C ALA A 278 -9.84 12.29 -11.90
N ILE A 279 -10.06 13.30 -12.72
CA ILE A 279 -11.03 13.32 -13.81
C ILE A 279 -10.24 13.51 -15.11
N VAL A 280 -10.36 12.55 -16.02
CA VAL A 280 -9.71 12.57 -17.33
C VAL A 280 -10.73 12.76 -18.44
N ASP A 281 -10.40 13.62 -19.41
CA ASP A 281 -11.06 13.66 -20.71
C ASP A 281 -10.60 12.44 -21.53
N ALA A 282 -11.53 11.52 -21.76
CA ALA A 282 -11.27 10.24 -22.40
C ALA A 282 -10.80 10.39 -23.86
N ASP A 283 -11.18 11.45 -24.56
CA ASP A 283 -10.75 11.66 -25.95
C ASP A 283 -9.28 12.14 -26.01
N LEU A 284 -8.75 12.69 -24.91
CA LEU A 284 -7.34 13.10 -24.78
C LEU A 284 -6.42 11.98 -24.26
N PHE A 285 -6.98 10.84 -23.84
CA PHE A 285 -6.21 9.67 -23.42
C PHE A 285 -5.41 9.04 -24.57
N ILE A 286 -5.99 8.88 -25.75
CA ILE A 286 -5.32 8.26 -26.91
C ILE A 286 -4.08 9.04 -27.38
N PRO A 287 -4.09 10.38 -27.48
CA PRO A 287 -2.87 11.17 -27.68
C PRO A 287 -1.77 10.88 -26.65
N PHE A 288 -2.12 10.74 -25.37
CA PHE A 288 -1.17 10.36 -24.32
C PHE A 288 -0.64 8.94 -24.54
N LEU A 289 -1.52 7.96 -24.77
CA LEU A 289 -1.14 6.56 -24.92
C LEU A 289 -0.19 6.35 -26.11
N ASN A 290 -0.43 7.02 -27.24
CA ASN A 290 0.48 6.99 -28.39
C ASN A 290 1.85 7.60 -28.09
N ALA A 291 1.89 8.73 -27.35
CA ALA A 291 3.14 9.37 -26.96
C ALA A 291 3.92 8.52 -25.94
N TRP A 292 3.21 7.90 -25.00
CA TRP A 292 3.75 6.93 -24.06
C TRP A 292 4.37 5.73 -24.79
N ASP A 293 3.64 5.12 -25.73
CA ASP A 293 4.12 3.98 -26.48
C ASP A 293 5.38 4.30 -27.30
N ALA A 294 5.40 5.47 -27.97
CA ALA A 294 6.56 5.93 -28.71
C ALA A 294 7.79 6.17 -27.81
N LEU A 295 7.60 6.74 -26.61
CA LEU A 295 8.67 6.90 -25.63
C LEU A 295 9.26 5.54 -25.23
N PHE A 296 8.41 4.56 -24.93
CA PHE A 296 8.87 3.25 -24.44
C PHE A 296 9.49 2.37 -25.53
N LEU A 297 9.18 2.61 -26.80
CA LEU A 297 9.96 2.06 -27.91
C LEU A 297 11.42 2.52 -27.83
N GLU A 298 11.67 3.82 -27.70
CA GLU A 298 13.02 4.37 -27.65
C GLU A 298 13.75 3.97 -26.34
N LEU A 299 13.06 3.99 -25.20
CA LEU A 299 13.64 3.54 -23.92
C LEU A 299 14.02 2.06 -23.94
N SER A 300 13.29 1.21 -24.66
CA SER A 300 13.66 -0.20 -24.86
C SER A 300 14.99 -0.36 -25.59
N ILE A 301 15.25 0.49 -26.59
CA ILE A 301 16.53 0.51 -27.31
C ILE A 301 17.64 0.99 -26.37
N LYS A 302 17.39 2.05 -25.60
CA LYS A 302 18.39 2.62 -24.69
C LYS A 302 18.75 1.68 -23.55
N ILE A 303 17.77 1.07 -22.88
CA ILE A 303 18.06 0.20 -21.72
C ILE A 303 18.94 -1.00 -22.11
N ALA A 304 18.79 -1.52 -23.33
CA ALA A 304 19.57 -2.66 -23.81
C ALA A 304 21.02 -2.29 -24.23
N ASN A 305 21.29 -1.02 -24.55
CA ASN A 305 22.55 -0.60 -25.20
C ASN A 305 23.32 0.50 -24.44
N ASP A 306 22.69 1.16 -23.47
CA ASP A 306 23.27 2.26 -22.70
C ASP A 306 23.31 1.91 -21.22
N LYS A 307 24.53 1.71 -20.70
CA LYS A 307 24.78 1.29 -19.32
C LYS A 307 24.32 2.30 -18.27
N ASN A 308 24.39 3.60 -18.58
CA ASN A 308 23.88 4.63 -17.68
C ASN A 308 22.35 4.56 -17.63
N VAL A 309 21.70 4.49 -18.80
CA VAL A 309 20.24 4.36 -18.87
C VAL A 309 19.75 3.10 -18.17
N HIS A 310 20.41 1.94 -18.38
CA HIS A 310 20.06 0.68 -17.71
C HIS A 310 19.94 0.86 -16.20
N THR A 311 21.02 1.30 -15.57
CA THR A 311 21.10 1.43 -14.12
C THR A 311 20.21 2.56 -13.61
N ILE A 312 20.20 3.71 -14.29
CA ILE A 312 19.37 4.85 -13.91
C ILE A 312 17.90 4.45 -13.99
N MET A 313 17.47 3.67 -14.99
CA MET A 313 16.10 3.18 -15.08
C MET A 313 15.72 2.29 -13.90
N GLN A 314 16.60 1.37 -13.48
CA GLN A 314 16.37 0.54 -12.29
C GLN A 314 16.18 1.39 -11.03
N ARG A 315 17.10 2.35 -10.84
CA ARG A 315 17.07 3.27 -9.68
C ARG A 315 15.88 4.21 -9.76
N SER A 316 15.52 4.74 -10.92
CA SER A 316 14.35 5.58 -11.11
C SER A 316 13.09 4.82 -10.75
N ARG A 317 12.92 3.58 -11.23
CA ARG A 317 11.77 2.77 -10.84
C ARG A 317 11.71 2.55 -9.32
N LEU A 318 12.85 2.36 -8.65
CA LEU A 318 12.91 2.30 -7.18
C LEU A 318 12.54 3.61 -6.49
N ASN A 319 12.79 4.75 -7.13
CA ASN A 319 12.61 6.08 -6.56
C ASN A 319 11.27 6.74 -6.90
N THR A 320 10.60 6.30 -7.96
CA THR A 320 9.26 6.76 -8.33
C THR A 320 8.22 6.41 -7.26
N LEU A 321 7.26 7.32 -7.04
CA LEU A 321 6.09 7.09 -6.20
C LEU A 321 5.26 5.94 -6.76
N ALA A 322 4.82 5.04 -5.90
CA ALA A 322 3.94 3.95 -6.30
C ALA A 322 2.98 3.60 -5.17
N PHE A 323 1.81 3.10 -5.54
CA PHE A 323 0.76 2.66 -4.63
C PHE A 323 0.59 1.16 -4.70
N MET A 324 0.04 0.58 -3.64
CA MET A 324 -0.26 -0.84 -3.57
C MET A 324 -1.15 -1.27 -4.74
N GLY A 325 -0.62 -2.11 -5.63
CA GLY A 325 -1.34 -2.67 -6.77
C GLY A 325 -1.93 -4.04 -6.48
N ALA A 326 -2.75 -4.54 -7.40
CA ALA A 326 -3.46 -5.82 -7.23
C ALA A 326 -2.56 -7.07 -7.26
N ILE A 327 -1.35 -6.97 -7.81
CA ILE A 327 -0.37 -8.07 -7.79
C ILE A 327 0.59 -7.99 -6.61
N ASP A 328 0.58 -6.86 -5.90
CA ASP A 328 1.43 -6.68 -4.74
C ASP A 328 0.93 -7.57 -3.64
N THR A 329 1.84 -8.25 -2.96
CA THR A 329 1.43 -9.06 -1.83
C THR A 329 1.42 -8.23 -0.57
N SER A 330 1.11 -8.89 0.54
CA SER A 330 1.39 -8.32 1.84
C SER A 330 2.85 -7.88 2.00
N ASP A 331 3.68 -8.38 1.07
CA ASP A 331 5.10 -8.34 0.98
C ASP A 331 5.85 -7.34 0.12
N THR A 332 5.12 -6.37 -0.46
CA THR A 332 5.73 -5.40 -1.37
C THR A 332 6.24 -4.13 -0.65
N ASN A 333 7.56 -3.93 -0.63
CA ASN A 333 8.21 -2.69 -0.12
C ASN A 333 8.16 -1.56 -1.14
N THR A 334 7.87 -1.92 -2.38
CA THR A 334 8.01 -1.09 -3.55
C THR A 334 6.84 -1.38 -4.49
N PRO A 335 5.69 -0.74 -4.23
CA PRO A 335 4.42 -1.12 -4.84
C PRO A 335 4.42 -1.08 -6.37
N SER A 336 3.58 -1.90 -7.02
CA SER A 336 3.57 -2.10 -8.47
C SER A 336 2.73 -1.08 -9.25
N ALA A 337 1.79 -0.38 -8.62
CA ALA A 337 1.00 0.68 -9.27
C ALA A 337 1.83 1.98 -9.30
N MET A 338 2.67 2.10 -10.33
CA MET A 338 3.64 3.19 -10.44
C MET A 338 2.97 4.49 -10.93
N ASP A 339 3.19 5.59 -10.22
CA ASP A 339 2.73 6.91 -10.61
C ASP A 339 3.49 7.44 -11.83
N ILE A 340 2.76 7.82 -12.88
CA ILE A 340 3.33 8.17 -14.19
C ILE A 340 4.04 9.52 -14.18
N GLY A 341 3.42 10.55 -13.62
CA GLY A 341 4.04 11.88 -13.51
C GLY A 341 5.29 11.85 -12.63
N SER A 342 5.25 11.12 -11.52
CA SER A 342 6.42 10.92 -10.66
C SER A 342 7.54 10.18 -11.39
N PHE A 343 7.23 9.24 -12.29
CA PHE A 343 8.24 8.59 -13.14
C PHE A 343 8.93 9.59 -14.06
N PHE A 344 8.18 10.43 -14.77
CA PHE A 344 8.75 11.45 -15.66
C PHE A 344 9.74 12.35 -14.93
N GLU A 345 9.35 12.89 -13.77
CA GLU A 345 10.21 13.74 -12.95
C GLU A 345 11.44 12.97 -12.43
N THR A 346 11.23 11.78 -11.87
CA THR A 346 12.30 10.97 -11.26
C THR A 346 13.34 10.57 -12.30
N PHE A 347 12.91 10.02 -13.44
CA PHE A 347 13.82 9.58 -14.48
C PHE A 347 14.55 10.77 -15.12
N ARG A 348 13.85 11.86 -15.45
CA ARG A 348 14.48 13.06 -16.02
C ARG A 348 15.53 13.64 -15.07
N THR A 349 15.24 13.71 -13.78
CA THR A 349 16.15 14.25 -12.76
C THR A 349 17.38 13.36 -12.60
N MET A 350 17.19 12.05 -12.45
CA MET A 350 18.30 11.11 -12.23
C MET A 350 19.16 10.91 -13.47
N CYS A 351 18.55 10.92 -14.66
CA CYS A 351 19.24 10.78 -15.94
C CYS A 351 19.97 12.07 -16.33
N SER A 352 19.42 13.24 -15.96
CA SER A 352 19.78 14.52 -16.57
C SER A 352 19.78 14.36 -18.09
N ILE A 353 18.59 14.08 -18.64
CA ILE A 353 18.43 13.69 -20.04
C ILE A 353 19.02 14.78 -20.95
N ASP A 354 19.79 14.39 -21.97
CA ASP A 354 20.26 15.33 -22.99
C ASP A 354 19.06 16.04 -23.64
N PRO A 355 18.95 17.38 -23.53
CA PRO A 355 17.81 18.13 -24.04
C PRO A 355 17.65 18.07 -25.56
N ASN A 356 18.67 17.61 -26.29
CA ASN A 356 18.61 17.44 -27.74
C ASN A 356 18.35 15.99 -28.16
N SER A 357 18.14 15.08 -27.21
CA SER A 357 17.89 13.68 -27.49
C SER A 357 16.45 13.42 -27.93
N GLU A 358 16.28 12.33 -28.67
CA GLU A 358 14.96 11.79 -29.00
C GLU A 358 14.19 11.38 -27.74
N VAL A 359 14.88 10.85 -26.72
CA VAL A 359 14.27 10.51 -25.42
C VAL A 359 13.64 11.73 -24.77
N GLU A 360 14.32 12.88 -24.67
CA GLU A 360 13.70 14.08 -24.07
C GLU A 360 12.53 14.58 -24.94
N THR A 361 12.65 14.53 -26.26
CA THR A 361 11.56 14.94 -27.16
C THR A 361 10.30 14.10 -26.95
N LEU A 362 10.45 12.78 -26.87
CA LEU A 362 9.35 11.85 -26.62
C LEU A 362 8.82 11.95 -25.19
N MET A 363 9.70 12.13 -24.20
CA MET A 363 9.35 12.34 -22.80
C MET A 363 8.49 13.59 -22.62
N ALA A 364 8.91 14.72 -23.20
CA ALA A 364 8.17 15.97 -23.14
C ALA A 364 6.82 15.88 -23.85
N ALA A 365 6.74 15.15 -24.98
CA ALA A 365 5.48 14.90 -25.68
C ALA A 365 4.52 14.06 -24.82
N ALA A 366 5.00 12.97 -24.22
CA ALA A 366 4.22 12.11 -23.34
C ALA A 366 3.74 12.86 -22.09
N GLU A 367 4.60 13.64 -21.44
CA GLU A 367 4.25 14.43 -20.25
C GLU A 367 3.25 15.56 -20.57
N THR A 368 3.40 16.20 -21.74
CA THR A 368 2.46 17.23 -22.20
C THR A 368 1.08 16.62 -22.42
N ALA A 369 0.99 15.49 -23.13
CA ALA A 369 -0.27 14.80 -23.37
C ALA A 369 -0.88 14.25 -22.07
N TYR A 370 -0.04 13.68 -21.19
CA TYR A 370 -0.43 13.23 -19.85
C TYR A 370 -1.05 14.36 -19.03
N THR A 371 -0.46 15.56 -19.06
CA THR A 371 -1.02 16.70 -18.32
C THR A 371 -2.30 17.23 -18.96
N ALA A 372 -2.36 17.24 -20.29
CA ALA A 372 -3.50 17.77 -21.05
C ALA A 372 -4.78 16.96 -20.86
N MET A 373 -4.70 15.65 -20.59
CA MET A 373 -5.89 14.81 -20.46
C MET A 373 -6.65 15.05 -19.14
N PHE A 374 -6.06 15.65 -18.12
CA PHE A 374 -6.73 15.88 -16.84
C PHE A 374 -7.61 17.12 -16.86
N VAL A 375 -8.90 16.92 -16.57
CA VAL A 375 -9.83 18.01 -16.23
C VAL A 375 -9.59 18.48 -14.80
N SER A 376 -9.44 17.52 -13.87
CA SER A 376 -9.09 17.76 -12.47
C SER A 376 -8.28 16.60 -11.93
N ARG A 377 -7.46 16.86 -10.91
CA ARG A 377 -6.73 15.84 -10.15
C ARG A 377 -6.26 16.43 -8.83
N GLY A 378 -6.21 15.61 -7.79
CA GLY A 378 -5.74 16.08 -6.49
C GLY A 378 -5.44 14.98 -5.48
N ASN A 379 -4.90 15.44 -4.35
CA ASN A 379 -4.43 14.63 -3.24
C ASN A 379 -5.05 15.15 -1.95
N GLY A 380 -5.66 14.27 -1.16
CA GLY A 380 -6.19 14.62 0.16
C GLY A 380 -5.08 14.78 1.20
N PRO A 381 -5.35 15.42 2.36
CA PRO A 381 -4.38 15.64 3.42
C PRO A 381 -3.61 14.37 3.82
N GLY A 382 -2.28 14.46 3.90
CA GLY A 382 -1.41 13.33 4.27
C GLY A 382 -1.13 12.31 3.15
N THR A 383 -1.76 12.47 1.97
CA THR A 383 -1.49 11.64 0.80
C THR A 383 -0.21 12.12 0.12
N PRO A 384 0.70 11.21 -0.30
CA PRO A 384 1.86 11.58 -1.12
C PRO A 384 1.43 12.35 -2.38
N PRO A 385 2.30 13.19 -2.97
CA PRO A 385 1.96 14.04 -4.12
C PRO A 385 1.81 13.21 -5.40
N ALA A 386 0.70 12.48 -5.52
CA ALA A 386 0.33 11.69 -6.67
C ALA A 386 -0.06 12.58 -7.85
N SER A 387 0.24 12.11 -9.07
CA SER A 387 0.08 12.87 -10.31
C SER A 387 -1.23 12.59 -11.06
N GLY A 388 -2.03 11.63 -10.60
CA GLY A 388 -3.40 11.38 -11.05
C GLY A 388 -3.62 10.16 -11.94
N MET A 389 -2.61 9.35 -12.27
CA MET A 389 -2.79 8.04 -12.90
C MET A 389 -1.58 7.13 -12.65
N HIS A 390 -1.83 5.82 -12.52
CA HIS A 390 -0.79 4.80 -12.42
C HIS A 390 -0.73 3.87 -13.63
N ILE A 391 0.38 3.13 -13.75
CA ILE A 391 0.51 1.98 -14.63
C ILE A 391 1.17 0.82 -13.88
N LEU A 392 0.80 -0.41 -14.24
CA LEU A 392 1.41 -1.59 -13.61
C LEU A 392 2.87 -1.74 -14.07
N TRP A 393 3.82 -1.41 -13.19
CA TRP A 393 5.24 -1.66 -13.42
C TRP A 393 5.87 -2.30 -12.17
N PRO A 394 5.86 -3.63 -12.06
CA PRO A 394 6.49 -4.33 -10.94
C PRO A 394 8.01 -4.11 -10.90
N GLN A 395 8.66 -4.33 -9.76
CA GLN A 395 10.12 -4.35 -9.73
C GLN A 395 10.65 -5.72 -10.12
N ARG A 396 11.91 -5.78 -10.59
CA ARG A 396 12.56 -7.04 -10.99
C ARG A 396 12.51 -8.14 -9.94
N GLN A 397 12.60 -7.85 -8.63
CA GLN A 397 12.51 -8.92 -7.63
C GLN A 397 11.08 -9.46 -7.44
N VAL A 398 10.06 -8.66 -7.78
CA VAL A 398 8.68 -9.14 -7.83
C VAL A 398 8.52 -10.05 -9.06
N TYR A 399 9.20 -9.74 -10.17
CA TYR A 399 9.30 -10.60 -11.36
C TYR A 399 9.96 -11.95 -11.05
N GLU A 400 10.97 -12.02 -10.18
CA GLU A 400 11.54 -13.34 -9.81
C GLU A 400 10.57 -14.25 -9.03
N ARG A 401 9.52 -13.68 -8.41
CA ARG A 401 8.55 -14.42 -7.59
C ARG A 401 7.30 -14.85 -8.36
N TYR A 402 6.95 -14.12 -9.40
CA TYR A 402 5.78 -14.35 -10.23
C TYR A 402 6.20 -14.72 -11.63
N ASP A 403 5.50 -15.67 -12.24
CA ASP A 403 5.56 -15.83 -13.68
C ASP A 403 4.80 -14.67 -14.33
N LEU A 404 5.43 -13.49 -14.36
CA LEU A 404 4.84 -12.29 -14.97
C LEU A 404 4.72 -12.46 -16.48
N SER A 405 5.32 -13.49 -17.10
CA SER A 405 4.98 -13.89 -18.46
C SER A 405 3.49 -14.24 -18.56
N VAL A 406 2.86 -14.80 -17.52
CA VAL A 406 1.41 -15.04 -17.53
C VAL A 406 0.61 -13.73 -17.50
N ILE A 407 1.10 -12.68 -16.85
CA ILE A 407 0.42 -11.37 -16.80
C ILE A 407 0.67 -10.58 -18.09
N ILE A 408 1.89 -10.65 -18.63
CA ILE A 408 2.37 -9.92 -19.80
C ILE A 408 1.98 -10.61 -21.12
N GLU A 409 2.01 -11.94 -21.19
CA GLU A 409 1.70 -12.78 -22.36
C GLU A 409 0.24 -13.26 -22.37
N SER A 410 -0.52 -13.13 -21.27
CA SER A 410 -1.99 -13.17 -21.38
C SER A 410 -2.44 -11.84 -21.97
N ASP A 411 -2.52 -11.78 -23.30
CA ASP A 411 -2.87 -10.62 -24.14
C ASP A 411 -4.12 -9.81 -23.71
N SER A 412 -4.86 -10.22 -22.68
CA SER A 412 -6.15 -9.64 -22.30
C SER A 412 -6.19 -8.89 -20.96
N LEU A 413 -5.12 -8.89 -20.15
CA LEU A 413 -5.18 -8.32 -18.79
C LEU A 413 -4.14 -7.26 -18.45
N ALA A 414 -2.95 -7.26 -19.06
CA ALA A 414 -1.94 -6.21 -18.83
C ALA A 414 -1.51 -5.48 -20.11
N ALA A 415 -2.03 -5.90 -21.26
CA ALA A 415 -1.78 -5.24 -22.53
C ALA A 415 -2.78 -4.10 -22.69
N THR A 416 -2.28 -2.88 -22.63
CA THR A 416 -2.91 -1.78 -23.37
C THR A 416 -2.89 -2.19 -24.83
N GLY A 417 -4.06 -2.45 -25.42
CA GLY A 417 -4.18 -2.90 -26.81
C GLY A 417 -3.52 -1.91 -27.78
N ASP A 418 -3.48 -0.65 -27.36
CA ASP A 418 -2.96 0.49 -28.12
C ASP A 418 -1.55 0.95 -27.68
N ALA A 419 -0.87 0.27 -26.74
CA ALA A 419 0.56 0.53 -26.41
C ALA A 419 1.44 -0.74 -26.31
N PRO A 420 1.70 -1.43 -27.45
CA PRO A 420 2.49 -2.66 -27.49
C PRO A 420 3.99 -2.49 -27.12
N ASN A 421 4.56 -1.30 -27.29
CA ASN A 421 5.96 -1.04 -26.94
C ASN A 421 6.18 -0.90 -25.43
N TRP A 422 5.14 -0.54 -24.66
CA TRP A 422 5.19 -0.65 -23.21
C TRP A 422 5.43 -2.09 -22.75
N ILE A 423 4.72 -3.05 -23.36
CA ILE A 423 4.91 -4.48 -23.08
C ILE A 423 6.30 -4.95 -23.50
N ASN A 424 6.75 -4.58 -24.70
CA ASN A 424 8.10 -4.90 -25.17
C ASN A 424 9.18 -4.30 -24.25
N PHE A 425 8.95 -3.09 -23.75
CA PHE A 425 9.81 -2.45 -22.78
C PHE A 425 9.87 -3.24 -21.49
N LEU A 426 8.72 -3.64 -20.91
CA LEU A 426 8.71 -4.45 -19.69
C LEU A 426 9.49 -5.76 -19.89
N MET A 427 9.27 -6.46 -20.99
CA MET A 427 10.02 -7.69 -21.33
C MET A 427 11.52 -7.43 -21.41
N THR A 428 11.94 -6.37 -22.10
CA THR A 428 13.33 -5.95 -22.19
C THR A 428 13.89 -5.57 -20.82
N PHE A 429 13.14 -4.79 -20.05
CA PHE A 429 13.49 -4.35 -18.71
C PHE A 429 13.67 -5.52 -17.76
N TYR A 430 12.94 -6.62 -17.85
CA TYR A 430 13.15 -7.77 -16.97
C TYR A 430 14.26 -8.73 -17.44
N GLN A 431 14.57 -8.74 -18.74
CA GLN A 431 15.57 -9.65 -19.32
C GLN A 431 16.97 -9.04 -19.50
N ALA A 432 17.08 -7.72 -19.57
CA ALA A 432 18.35 -7.03 -19.79
C ALA A 432 19.31 -7.22 -18.60
N ALA A 433 20.59 -7.38 -18.88
CA ALA A 433 21.67 -7.25 -17.89
C ALA A 433 22.48 -5.98 -18.18
N ALA A 434 23.12 -5.40 -17.17
CA ALA A 434 23.96 -4.21 -17.36
C ALA A 434 24.97 -4.43 -18.50
N PRO A 435 24.95 -3.61 -19.56
CA PRO A 435 25.86 -3.76 -20.70
C PRO A 435 27.34 -3.70 -20.27
N GLU A 436 28.18 -4.57 -20.87
CA GLU A 436 29.62 -4.58 -20.60
C GLU A 436 30.34 -3.33 -21.13
N ALA A 437 29.88 -2.79 -22.27
CA ALA A 437 30.45 -1.60 -22.90
C ALA A 437 29.66 -0.35 -22.54
N VAL A 438 30.38 0.70 -22.11
CA VAL A 438 29.82 2.06 -22.00
C VAL A 438 29.66 2.58 -23.43
N SER A 439 28.45 2.89 -23.87
CA SER A 439 28.27 3.72 -25.07
C SER A 439 29.07 5.01 -24.86
N GLU A 440 29.95 5.39 -25.79
CA GLU A 440 30.71 6.65 -25.70
C GLU A 440 29.81 7.90 -25.68
N LYS A 441 28.50 7.75 -25.94
CA LYS A 441 27.49 8.81 -25.87
C LYS A 441 26.22 8.28 -25.21
N SER A 442 26.13 8.45 -23.89
CA SER A 442 24.90 8.19 -23.12
C SER A 442 23.90 9.32 -23.31
N VAL A 443 22.60 8.99 -23.35
CA VAL A 443 21.53 10.01 -23.33
C VAL A 443 21.32 10.60 -21.93
N CYS A 444 21.72 9.87 -20.89
CA CYS A 444 21.84 10.41 -19.55
C CYS A 444 23.16 11.16 -19.40
N LEU A 445 23.10 12.47 -19.18
CA LEU A 445 24.29 13.30 -18.97
C LEU A 445 24.89 13.10 -17.59
N GLN A 446 24.08 12.67 -16.61
CA GLN A 446 24.57 12.31 -15.30
C GLN A 446 25.31 10.96 -15.38
N SER A 447 26.64 11.01 -15.27
CA SER A 447 27.42 9.79 -15.09
C SER A 447 27.15 9.19 -13.71
N ILE A 448 27.03 7.87 -13.68
CA ILE A 448 26.86 7.05 -12.47
C ILE A 448 28.03 6.08 -12.25
N VAL A 449 29.05 6.15 -13.11
CA VAL A 449 30.30 5.39 -12.95
C VAL A 449 31.12 6.08 -11.86
N SER A 450 31.50 5.34 -10.82
CA SER A 450 32.39 5.84 -9.78
C SER A 450 33.85 5.71 -10.22
N ASP A 451 34.68 6.71 -9.90
CA ASP A 451 36.14 6.61 -10.08
C ASP A 451 36.76 5.47 -9.23
N LEU A 452 36.06 5.03 -8.18
CA LEU A 452 36.50 3.93 -7.32
C LEU A 452 36.22 2.54 -7.93
N GLU A 453 35.40 2.47 -8.99
CA GLU A 453 34.91 1.20 -9.55
C GLU A 453 36.03 0.30 -10.08
N ALA A 454 37.10 0.90 -10.61
CA ALA A 454 38.28 0.16 -11.08
C ALA A 454 38.97 -0.68 -9.99
N THR A 455 38.72 -0.37 -8.72
CA THR A 455 39.30 -1.06 -7.55
C THR A 455 38.28 -1.90 -6.78
N ALA A 456 37.05 -2.01 -7.28
CA ALA A 456 35.92 -2.50 -6.51
C ALA A 456 35.93 -4.00 -6.18
N ASP A 457 36.80 -4.83 -6.78
CA ASP A 457 36.86 -6.30 -6.56
C ASP A 457 35.48 -6.98 -6.39
N GLY A 458 34.52 -6.64 -7.26
CA GLY A 458 33.16 -7.18 -7.23
C GLY A 458 32.22 -6.61 -6.16
N ARG A 459 32.68 -5.64 -5.35
CA ARG A 459 31.85 -4.89 -4.38
C ARG A 459 30.85 -3.97 -5.08
N LEU A 460 29.72 -3.76 -4.41
CA LEU A 460 28.65 -2.86 -4.84
C LEU A 460 28.68 -1.53 -4.06
N LEU A 461 29.15 -1.57 -2.80
CA LEU A 461 29.37 -0.42 -1.92
C LEU A 461 30.83 -0.01 -1.98
N LEU A 462 31.11 1.15 -2.58
CA LEU A 462 32.44 1.72 -2.74
C LEU A 462 32.67 2.79 -1.66
N ASN A 463 33.62 2.52 -0.76
CA ASN A 463 33.95 3.39 0.38
C ASN A 463 32.72 3.80 1.25
N PRO A 464 31.93 2.84 1.76
CA PRO A 464 30.77 3.16 2.57
C PRO A 464 31.16 3.78 3.92
N ALA A 465 30.37 4.74 4.38
CA ALA A 465 30.55 5.45 5.65
C ALA A 465 29.21 5.64 6.36
N ILE A 466 29.24 5.59 7.69
CA ILE A 466 28.09 5.90 8.55
C ILE A 466 28.59 6.88 9.61
N VAL A 467 28.00 8.07 9.66
CA VAL A 467 28.47 9.18 10.49
C VAL A 467 27.29 9.83 11.22
N GLY A 468 27.43 9.99 12.54
CA GLY A 468 26.47 10.77 13.32
C GLY A 468 26.74 12.27 13.20
N THR A 469 25.68 13.04 12.99
CA THR A 469 25.70 14.51 12.86
C THR A 469 24.65 15.13 13.79
N ASP A 470 24.61 16.45 13.91
CA ASP A 470 23.54 17.11 14.67
C ASP A 470 22.15 16.87 14.05
N SER A 471 22.08 16.78 12.71
CA SER A 471 20.84 16.61 11.95
C SER A 471 20.35 15.16 11.84
N GLY A 472 21.17 14.16 12.16
CA GLY A 472 20.80 12.75 11.98
C GLY A 472 21.98 11.79 12.04
N VAL A 473 21.78 10.59 11.51
CA VAL A 473 22.86 9.66 11.14
C VAL A 473 22.85 9.54 9.63
N ILE A 474 23.97 9.88 9.00
CA ILE A 474 24.15 9.85 7.55
C ILE A 474 24.85 8.55 7.18
N ALA A 475 24.23 7.76 6.32
CA ALA A 475 24.81 6.59 5.68
C ALA A 475 25.09 6.94 4.21
N SER A 476 26.34 6.85 3.78
CA SER A 476 26.75 7.24 2.42
C SER A 476 27.71 6.23 1.79
N SER A 477 27.66 6.08 0.48
CA SER A 477 28.60 5.25 -0.27
C SER A 477 28.60 5.68 -1.73
N ALA A 478 29.78 5.68 -2.36
CA ALA A 478 29.84 5.58 -3.81
C ALA A 478 29.35 4.17 -4.19
N LEU A 479 28.77 4.03 -5.38
CA LEU A 479 28.18 2.78 -5.83
C LEU A 479 28.90 2.28 -7.08
N ALA A 480 29.08 0.97 -7.16
CA ALA A 480 29.37 0.34 -8.44
C ALA A 480 28.20 0.59 -9.40
N ILE A 481 28.47 0.74 -10.68
CA ILE A 481 27.41 0.97 -11.67
C ILE A 481 26.37 -0.15 -11.71
N ARG A 482 26.75 -1.40 -11.41
CA ARG A 482 25.81 -2.55 -11.36
C ARG A 482 24.90 -2.54 -10.13
N THR A 483 25.07 -1.57 -9.22
CA THR A 483 24.22 -1.44 -8.05
C THR A 483 22.88 -0.84 -8.47
N ASP A 484 21.85 -1.67 -8.50
CA ASP A 484 20.49 -1.26 -8.81
C ASP A 484 19.78 -0.66 -7.61
N ARG A 485 20.02 -1.24 -6.43
CA ARG A 485 19.21 -0.99 -5.24
C ARG A 485 20.06 -0.93 -3.99
N ILE A 486 19.64 -0.08 -3.05
CA ILE A 486 20.24 0.00 -1.73
C ILE A 486 19.17 0.24 -0.65
N TYR A 487 19.34 -0.41 0.49
CA TYR A 487 18.54 -0.19 1.70
C TYR A 487 19.42 0.22 2.86
N VAL A 488 18.91 1.13 3.69
CA VAL A 488 19.53 1.49 4.96
C VAL A 488 18.57 1.15 6.09
N ASN A 489 19.00 0.25 6.98
CA ASN A 489 18.25 -0.14 8.17
C ASN A 489 18.94 0.38 9.42
N TYR A 490 18.15 0.69 10.45
CA TYR A 490 18.66 1.04 11.77
C TYR A 490 18.05 0.13 12.84
N GLY A 491 18.76 -0.03 13.95
CA GLY A 491 18.38 -0.95 15.01
C GLY A 491 19.32 -0.91 16.20
N ILE A 492 19.25 -1.94 17.03
CA ILE A 492 20.05 -2.09 18.24
C ILE A 492 20.61 -3.50 18.34
N ASP A 493 21.80 -3.63 18.94
CA ASP A 493 22.41 -4.92 19.24
C ASP A 493 22.01 -5.39 20.65
N LEU A 494 21.22 -6.44 20.70
CA LEU A 494 20.72 -7.09 21.91
C LEU A 494 21.45 -8.39 22.24
N THR A 495 22.61 -8.65 21.63
CA THR A 495 23.39 -9.87 21.83
C THR A 495 23.70 -10.13 23.31
N PHE A 496 23.84 -9.09 24.13
CA PHE A 496 24.03 -9.20 25.58
C PHE A 496 22.90 -10.00 26.26
N LEU A 497 21.65 -9.92 25.77
CA LEU A 497 20.51 -10.64 26.34
C LEU A 497 20.66 -12.16 26.22
N LEU A 498 21.36 -12.66 25.19
CA LEU A 498 21.59 -14.09 24.98
C LEU A 498 22.48 -14.71 26.06
N LYS A 499 23.33 -13.91 26.71
CA LYS A 499 24.15 -14.34 27.85
C LYS A 499 23.40 -14.19 29.19
N GLY A 500 22.39 -13.33 29.25
CA GLY A 500 21.59 -13.01 30.43
C GLY A 500 20.15 -13.54 30.36
N ARG A 501 19.18 -12.61 30.40
CA ARG A 501 17.73 -12.86 30.53
C ARG A 501 17.17 -13.80 29.45
N LEU A 502 17.71 -13.79 28.24
CA LEU A 502 17.25 -14.59 27.10
C LEU A 502 18.10 -15.84 26.84
N ARG A 503 18.92 -16.27 27.80
CA ARG A 503 19.72 -17.50 27.67
C ARG A 503 18.86 -18.74 27.35
N HIS A 504 17.61 -18.76 27.78
CA HIS A 504 16.69 -19.86 27.46
C HIS A 504 16.37 -19.94 25.97
N LEU A 505 16.38 -18.82 25.22
CA LEU A 505 16.13 -18.82 23.78
C LEU A 505 17.16 -19.66 23.03
N LYS A 506 18.39 -19.78 23.55
CA LYS A 506 19.41 -20.69 23.00
C LYS A 506 18.99 -22.16 22.99
N LYS A 507 18.06 -22.53 23.88
CA LYS A 507 17.50 -23.89 23.97
C LYS A 507 16.19 -24.00 23.19
N THR A 508 15.36 -22.95 23.19
CA THR A 508 14.03 -22.98 22.57
C THR A 508 14.07 -22.77 21.06
N ILE A 509 14.92 -21.88 20.54
CA ILE A 509 15.03 -21.57 19.10
C ILE A 509 15.38 -22.82 18.27
N PRO A 510 16.37 -23.66 18.66
CA PRO A 510 16.64 -24.91 17.96
C PRO A 510 15.43 -25.85 17.85
N SER A 511 14.51 -25.82 18.83
CA SER A 511 13.29 -26.64 18.80
C SER A 511 12.20 -26.03 17.90
N MET A 512 12.08 -24.70 17.84
CA MET A 512 11.09 -24.00 17.01
C MET A 512 11.49 -23.96 15.53
N ALA A 513 12.78 -23.79 15.22
CA ALA A 513 13.30 -23.70 13.86
C ALA A 513 13.35 -25.06 13.11
N SER A 514 12.86 -26.14 13.73
CA SER A 514 12.71 -27.46 13.11
C SER A 514 11.43 -27.62 12.29
N ALA A 515 10.49 -26.69 12.39
CA ALA A 515 9.22 -26.72 11.69
C ALA A 515 9.21 -25.76 10.48
N ASN A 516 9.30 -26.35 9.29
CA ASN A 516 8.94 -25.81 7.96
C ASN A 516 9.74 -24.64 7.36
N ARG A 517 10.36 -24.98 6.22
CA ARG A 517 11.07 -24.13 5.25
C ARG A 517 10.14 -23.39 4.28
N THR A 518 8.92 -23.04 4.67
CA THR A 518 8.08 -22.16 3.84
C THR A 518 8.31 -20.74 4.32
N ALA A 519 9.39 -20.13 3.82
CA ALA A 519 9.68 -18.73 4.05
C ALA A 519 8.54 -17.90 3.46
N ILE A 520 7.73 -17.28 4.32
CA ILE A 520 6.97 -16.11 3.90
C ILE A 520 8.02 -15.04 3.63
N ASN A 521 8.20 -14.71 2.35
CA ASN A 521 8.87 -13.48 1.96
C ASN A 521 7.95 -12.33 2.41
N HIS A 522 8.49 -11.32 3.07
CA HIS A 522 7.75 -10.24 3.72
C HIS A 522 8.45 -8.88 3.39
N PRO A 523 7.78 -7.72 3.19
CA PRO A 523 8.42 -6.49 2.69
C PRO A 523 9.24 -5.88 3.80
N LEU A 524 8.55 -5.62 4.91
CA LEU A 524 9.04 -5.09 6.17
C LEU A 524 10.08 -6.03 6.79
N LYS A 525 10.25 -7.27 6.28
CA LYS A 525 11.30 -8.18 6.72
C LYS A 525 12.63 -7.73 6.13
N PRO A 526 13.63 -7.42 6.96
CA PRO A 526 15.02 -7.40 6.52
C PRO A 526 15.31 -8.76 5.88
N ASN A 527 15.63 -8.78 4.57
CA ASN A 527 15.71 -9.98 3.76
C ASN A 527 16.43 -11.15 4.49
N TRP A 528 15.84 -12.35 4.47
CA TRP A 528 16.35 -13.55 5.17
C TRP A 528 17.77 -13.96 4.75
N GLU A 529 18.16 -13.65 3.51
CA GLU A 529 19.47 -13.97 2.93
C GLU A 529 20.64 -13.35 3.72
N ASN A 530 20.37 -12.31 4.50
CA ASN A 530 21.34 -11.58 5.31
C ASN A 530 21.88 -12.42 6.48
N ALA A 531 21.01 -13.18 7.15
CA ALA A 531 21.42 -14.03 8.25
C ALA A 531 22.17 -15.28 7.77
N GLN A 532 21.80 -15.82 6.60
CA GLN A 532 22.49 -16.98 6.01
C GLN A 532 23.91 -16.67 5.55
N ARG A 533 24.20 -15.43 5.12
CA ARG A 533 25.55 -15.03 4.71
C ARG A 533 26.38 -14.48 5.88
N ARG A 534 25.78 -13.82 6.88
CA ARG A 534 26.45 -13.55 8.16
C ARG A 534 26.84 -14.82 8.90
N LEU A 535 26.04 -15.88 8.82
CA LEU A 535 26.45 -17.23 9.26
C LEU A 535 27.74 -17.74 8.58
N GLN A 536 28.11 -17.19 7.42
CA GLN A 536 29.34 -17.54 6.69
C GLN A 536 30.52 -16.62 7.03
N THR A 537 30.29 -15.43 7.59
CA THR A 537 31.34 -14.41 7.83
C THR A 537 31.56 -14.04 9.30
N GLU A 538 30.52 -14.10 10.15
CA GLU A 538 30.56 -13.79 11.57
C GLU A 538 30.44 -15.09 12.41
N THR A 539 31.34 -15.28 13.37
CA THR A 539 31.32 -16.46 14.25
C THR A 539 30.59 -16.17 15.57
N GLY A 540 29.46 -16.83 15.82
CA GLY A 540 28.80 -16.87 17.14
C GLY A 540 27.33 -16.43 17.17
N ASP A 541 26.70 -16.58 18.32
CA ASP A 541 25.29 -16.17 18.52
C ASP A 541 25.20 -14.64 18.65
N TYR A 542 24.30 -14.00 17.90
CA TYR A 542 24.03 -12.56 17.97
C TYR A 542 22.53 -12.27 17.87
N PHE A 543 22.13 -11.08 18.29
CA PHE A 543 20.74 -10.64 18.25
C PHE A 543 20.64 -9.16 17.88
N ILE A 544 20.25 -8.85 16.65
CA ILE A 544 19.90 -7.50 16.23
C ILE A 544 18.38 -7.34 16.24
N LEU A 545 17.89 -6.23 16.76
CA LEU A 545 16.49 -5.83 16.66
C LEU A 545 16.40 -4.56 15.82
N PHE A 546 15.65 -4.61 14.73
CA PHE A 546 15.53 -3.49 13.80
C PHE A 546 14.40 -2.54 14.22
N GLY A 547 14.67 -1.24 14.14
CA GLY A 547 13.70 -0.17 14.42
C GLY A 547 13.02 0.39 13.17
N GLY A 548 13.59 0.16 11.98
CA GLY A 548 13.02 0.62 10.73
C GLY A 548 14.04 0.69 9.60
N ASN A 549 13.62 1.28 8.48
CA ASN A 549 14.48 1.68 7.38
C ASN A 549 14.41 3.20 7.15
N VAL A 550 15.39 3.68 6.39
CA VAL A 550 15.37 5.03 5.84
C VAL A 550 15.62 4.99 4.35
N LEU A 551 14.95 5.91 3.66
CA LEU A 551 15.15 6.13 2.23
C LEU A 551 16.41 6.96 2.03
N GLY A 552 17.10 6.69 0.93
CA GLY A 552 18.20 7.54 0.48
C GLY A 552 17.98 8.04 -0.93
N ALA A 553 18.84 8.98 -1.32
CA ALA A 553 18.86 9.59 -2.63
C ALA A 553 20.16 9.22 -3.35
N PHE A 554 20.09 9.25 -4.68
CA PHE A 554 21.23 9.05 -5.56
C PHE A 554 21.68 10.40 -6.12
N GLU A 555 22.98 10.67 -6.09
CA GLU A 555 23.60 11.84 -6.72
C GLU A 555 24.77 11.34 -7.60
N GLY A 556 24.46 11.06 -8.86
CA GLY A 556 25.39 10.36 -9.76
C GLY A 556 25.80 8.98 -9.22
N PRO A 557 27.10 8.71 -9.01
CA PRO A 557 27.55 7.45 -8.42
C PRO A 557 27.34 7.39 -6.90
N GLU A 558 27.04 8.49 -6.23
CA GLU A 558 26.92 8.54 -4.78
C GLU A 558 25.50 8.20 -4.31
N PHE A 559 25.43 7.58 -3.14
CA PHE A 559 24.19 7.36 -2.41
C PHE A 559 24.30 7.93 -1.01
N VAL A 560 23.24 8.60 -0.55
CA VAL A 560 23.14 9.17 0.79
C VAL A 560 21.75 8.92 1.37
N ALA A 561 21.69 8.39 2.59
CA ALA A 561 20.47 8.30 3.38
C ALA A 561 20.68 8.93 4.75
N THR A 562 19.66 9.60 5.28
CA THR A 562 19.72 10.24 6.61
C THR A 562 18.62 9.70 7.51
N TRP A 563 19.01 9.14 8.66
CA TRP A 563 18.09 8.76 9.73
C TRP A 563 18.00 9.86 10.79
N ASP A 564 16.78 10.20 11.18
CA ASP A 564 16.42 11.28 12.12
C ASP A 564 16.62 10.91 13.61
N LYS A 565 17.21 9.75 13.87
CA LYS A 565 17.46 9.19 15.21
C LYS A 565 16.17 8.86 15.98
N LYS A 566 15.04 8.65 15.30
CA LYS A 566 13.78 8.28 15.95
C LYS A 566 13.53 6.78 15.89
N PHE A 567 13.12 6.24 17.03
CA PHE A 567 12.55 4.91 17.19
C PHE A 567 11.06 5.02 17.50
N TYR A 568 10.30 4.01 17.10
CA TYR A 568 8.85 3.96 17.26
C TYR A 568 8.48 2.80 18.17
N PHE A 569 7.56 3.02 19.10
CA PHE A 569 7.10 2.01 20.05
C PHE A 569 5.58 1.91 19.97
N LEU A 570 5.05 0.71 19.72
CA LEU A 570 3.62 0.46 19.82
C LEU A 570 3.29 0.08 21.26
N GLY A 571 2.44 0.85 21.93
CA GLY A 571 2.21 0.68 23.36
C GLY A 571 1.10 1.54 23.97
N ASN A 572 0.78 1.24 25.22
CA ASN A 572 -0.08 2.00 26.11
C ASN A 572 0.68 2.37 27.41
N SER A 573 -0.02 2.78 28.47
CA SER A 573 0.63 3.11 29.76
C SER A 573 1.35 1.93 30.42
N ASP A 574 0.96 0.70 30.09
CA ASP A 574 1.33 -0.50 30.83
C ASP A 574 2.36 -1.36 30.06
N SER A 575 2.30 -1.30 28.73
CA SER A 575 3.07 -2.15 27.82
C SER A 575 3.52 -1.40 26.58
N GLY A 576 4.68 -1.76 26.03
CA GLY A 576 5.18 -1.18 24.80
C GLY A 576 6.32 -1.99 24.22
N GLU A 577 6.34 -2.13 22.90
CA GLU A 577 7.36 -2.86 22.16
C GLU A 577 8.01 -1.92 21.14
N LEU A 578 9.34 -2.00 20.98
CA LEU A 578 10.02 -1.35 19.85
C LEU A 578 9.49 -1.99 18.56
N VAL A 579 8.93 -1.21 17.66
CA VAL A 579 8.38 -1.69 16.39
C VAL A 579 9.21 -1.23 15.21
N TYR A 580 9.15 -1.99 14.12
CA TYR A 580 9.79 -1.62 12.87
C TYR A 580 8.91 -0.62 12.11
N ALA A 581 9.38 0.62 11.96
CA ALA A 581 8.67 1.66 11.20
C ALA A 581 9.29 1.82 9.81
N THR A 582 8.50 1.53 8.78
CA THR A 582 8.96 1.62 7.38
C THR A 582 8.64 2.98 6.80
N ASP A 583 9.59 3.60 6.11
CA ASP A 583 9.38 4.83 5.36
C ASP A 583 8.99 4.52 3.91
N SER A 584 7.74 4.79 3.54
CA SER A 584 7.18 4.47 2.21
C SER A 584 7.20 5.62 1.20
N LYS A 585 7.93 6.72 1.49
CA LYS A 585 7.86 8.02 0.80
C LYS A 585 6.54 8.73 1.08
N GLY A 586 6.60 10.05 1.24
CA GLY A 586 5.43 10.89 1.56
C GLY A 586 5.18 11.11 3.06
N GLY A 587 6.09 10.68 3.94
CA GLY A 587 6.08 11.03 5.37
C GLY A 587 5.34 10.03 6.28
N LEU A 588 4.46 9.19 5.74
CA LEU A 588 3.80 8.12 6.49
C LEU A 588 4.78 7.00 6.88
N LYS A 589 4.52 6.35 8.01
CA LYS A 589 5.24 5.17 8.48
C LYS A 589 4.32 3.97 8.53
N SER A 590 4.77 2.82 8.03
CA SER A 590 4.06 1.54 8.14
C SER A 590 4.67 0.65 9.21
N ILE A 591 3.84 0.17 10.13
CA ILE A 591 4.22 -0.62 11.32
C ILE A 591 3.55 -2.01 11.24
N PRO A 592 4.31 -3.11 11.13
CA PRO A 592 3.77 -4.46 10.97
C PRO A 592 3.05 -4.98 12.23
N VAL A 593 1.88 -5.60 12.03
CA VAL A 593 1.09 -6.24 13.09
C VAL A 593 0.46 -7.55 12.58
N MET A 594 0.03 -8.41 13.50
CA MET A 594 -0.94 -9.47 13.20
C MET A 594 -2.29 -9.04 13.80
N TYR A 595 -3.34 -9.10 13.00
CA TYR A 595 -4.72 -8.88 13.40
C TYR A 595 -5.42 -10.21 13.67
N PHE A 596 -6.25 -10.26 14.70
CA PHE A 596 -7.08 -11.41 15.06
C PHE A 596 -8.52 -10.93 15.23
N ALA A 597 -9.45 -11.51 14.47
CA ALA A 597 -10.85 -11.16 14.54
C ALA A 597 -11.46 -11.52 15.91
N ARG A 598 -12.57 -10.87 16.30
CA ARG A 598 -13.29 -11.14 17.56
C ARG A 598 -13.65 -12.62 17.75
N SER A 599 -13.90 -13.33 16.64
CA SER A 599 -14.23 -14.76 16.61
C SER A 599 -13.03 -15.68 16.88
N THR A 600 -11.80 -15.15 16.81
CA THR A 600 -10.54 -15.88 17.00
C THR A 600 -9.62 -15.15 17.98
N PRO A 601 -10.04 -14.93 19.24
CA PRO A 601 -9.22 -14.22 20.21
C PRO A 601 -8.00 -15.07 20.61
N ILE A 602 -6.90 -14.39 20.90
CA ILE A 602 -5.67 -14.98 21.41
C ILE A 602 -5.30 -14.40 22.78
N THR A 603 -4.42 -15.14 23.47
CA THR A 603 -3.82 -14.74 24.74
C THR A 603 -2.30 -14.74 24.63
N ALA A 604 -1.62 -14.12 25.59
CA ALA A 604 -0.15 -14.12 25.64
C ALA A 604 0.47 -15.54 25.64
N ALA A 605 -0.27 -16.55 26.10
CA ALA A 605 0.16 -17.94 26.08
C ALA A 605 0.14 -18.57 24.68
N ASP A 606 -0.67 -18.05 23.76
CA ASP A 606 -0.79 -18.54 22.38
C ASP A 606 0.38 -18.05 21.50
N ILE A 607 0.89 -16.85 21.82
CA ILE A 607 2.03 -16.19 21.17
C ILE A 607 3.18 -15.91 22.15
N PRO A 608 3.80 -16.95 22.75
CA PRO A 608 4.94 -16.75 23.64
C PRO A 608 6.13 -16.11 22.90
N LEU A 609 7.07 -15.54 23.64
CA LEU A 609 8.33 -15.01 23.08
C LEU A 609 8.99 -16.00 22.11
N GLY A 610 9.27 -15.52 20.91
CA GLY A 610 9.81 -16.33 19.80
C GLY A 610 8.76 -16.82 18.81
N SER A 611 7.48 -16.47 19.02
CA SER A 611 6.41 -16.77 18.06
C SER A 611 6.65 -16.12 16.71
N THR A 612 6.33 -16.86 15.65
CA THR A 612 6.53 -16.43 14.26
C THR A 612 5.21 -16.03 13.61
N ILE A 613 5.28 -15.35 12.45
CA ILE A 613 4.08 -15.01 11.67
C ILE A 613 3.33 -16.28 11.28
N GLU A 614 4.01 -17.35 10.91
CA GLU A 614 3.39 -18.62 10.52
C GLU A 614 2.59 -19.24 11.67
N ARG A 615 3.11 -19.14 12.90
CA ARG A 615 2.38 -19.55 14.10
C ARG A 615 1.14 -18.69 14.32
N ALA A 616 1.27 -17.37 14.19
CA ALA A 616 0.14 -16.46 14.33
C ALA A 616 -0.94 -16.71 13.28
N MET A 617 -0.55 -16.94 12.01
CA MET A 617 -1.47 -17.31 10.93
C MET A 617 -2.17 -18.65 11.20
N PHE A 618 -1.45 -19.64 11.73
CA PHE A 618 -2.05 -20.92 12.14
C PHE A 618 -3.14 -20.74 13.22
N LEU A 619 -3.01 -19.72 14.06
CA LEU A 619 -3.99 -19.36 15.09
C LEU A 619 -5.15 -18.51 14.56
N GLY A 620 -5.22 -18.27 13.25
CA GLY A 620 -6.26 -17.43 12.62
C GLY A 620 -5.87 -15.96 12.47
N GLY A 621 -4.61 -15.60 12.74
CA GLY A 621 -4.12 -14.24 12.57
C GLY A 621 -3.94 -13.86 11.10
N ILE A 622 -4.29 -12.62 10.78
CA ILE A 622 -4.13 -12.00 9.47
C ILE A 622 -2.97 -11.02 9.56
N PHE A 623 -2.02 -11.11 8.62
CA PHE A 623 -0.93 -10.14 8.59
C PHE A 623 -1.47 -8.75 8.20
N GLY A 624 -0.99 -7.70 8.86
CA GLY A 624 -1.36 -6.33 8.57
C GLY A 624 -0.28 -5.32 8.92
N PHE A 625 -0.57 -4.05 8.71
CA PHE A 625 0.27 -2.96 9.19
C PHE A 625 -0.59 -1.77 9.61
N LEU A 626 -0.11 -1.04 10.60
CA LEU A 626 -0.62 0.28 10.94
C LEU A 626 0.07 1.32 10.07
N THR A 627 -0.67 2.24 9.44
CA THR A 627 -0.06 3.46 8.90
C THR A 627 -0.25 4.61 9.86
N VAL A 628 0.83 5.34 10.12
CA VAL A 628 0.85 6.50 11.02
C VAL A 628 1.57 7.67 10.37
N SER A 629 1.12 8.89 10.64
CA SER A 629 1.86 10.09 10.26
C SER A 629 2.67 10.62 11.45
N PRO A 630 4.00 10.74 11.35
CA PRO A 630 4.82 11.40 12.38
C PRO A 630 4.41 12.86 12.64
N SER A 631 3.79 13.54 11.66
CA SER A 631 3.29 14.92 11.85
C SER A 631 2.18 15.03 12.88
N ASP A 632 1.46 13.93 13.12
CA ASP A 632 0.28 13.91 13.99
C ASP A 632 0.65 13.66 15.45
N ALA A 633 1.95 13.56 15.75
CA ALA A 633 2.44 13.30 17.09
C ALA A 633 2.13 14.48 18.03
N ILE A 634 1.24 14.25 18.99
CA ILE A 634 0.97 15.18 20.10
C ILE A 634 1.74 14.67 21.32
N LEU A 635 2.61 15.51 21.89
CA LEU A 635 3.46 15.12 23.03
C LEU A 635 4.26 13.83 22.78
N SER A 636 4.70 13.62 21.53
CA SER A 636 5.42 12.42 21.04
C SER A 636 4.59 11.13 20.93
N VAL A 637 3.27 11.21 21.04
CA VAL A 637 2.36 10.06 20.86
C VAL A 637 1.52 10.29 19.61
N ILE A 638 1.47 9.29 18.74
CA ILE A 638 0.59 9.25 17.58
C ILE A 638 -0.59 8.34 17.92
N SER A 639 -1.79 8.92 17.91
CA SER A 639 -3.05 8.21 18.16
C SER A 639 -3.91 8.10 16.89
N SER A 640 -3.54 8.79 15.81
CA SER A 640 -4.11 8.60 14.48
C SER A 640 -3.39 7.45 13.79
N TYR A 641 -4.08 6.33 13.64
CA TYR A 641 -3.57 5.17 12.93
C TYR A 641 -4.68 4.47 12.15
N VAL A 642 -4.29 3.96 10.99
CA VAL A 642 -5.12 3.09 10.16
C VAL A 642 -4.55 1.69 10.26
N LEU A 643 -5.39 0.66 10.44
CA LEU A 643 -4.97 -0.72 10.23
C LEU A 643 -5.31 -1.17 8.82
N TYR A 644 -4.32 -1.65 8.08
CA TYR A 644 -4.50 -2.41 6.85
C TYR A 644 -4.20 -3.89 7.12
N THR A 645 -5.12 -4.81 6.84
CA THR A 645 -4.87 -6.25 6.88
C THR A 645 -4.92 -6.87 5.51
N PHE A 646 -4.16 -7.93 5.33
CA PHE A 646 -4.08 -8.66 4.09
C PHE A 646 -5.34 -9.51 3.93
N ASP A 647 -6.11 -9.23 2.90
CA ASP A 647 -7.23 -10.09 2.54
C ASP A 647 -6.69 -11.21 1.62
N PRO A 648 -6.67 -12.46 2.11
CA PRO A 648 -6.10 -13.58 1.37
C PRO A 648 -6.90 -13.94 0.12
N VAL A 649 -8.13 -13.44 0.03
CA VAL A 649 -8.98 -13.61 -1.11
C VAL A 649 -8.52 -12.61 -2.18
N THR A 650 -8.30 -11.31 -1.86
CA THR A 650 -7.93 -10.27 -2.87
C THR A 650 -6.51 -10.40 -3.29
N ARG A 651 -5.69 -10.91 -2.36
CA ARG A 651 -4.25 -10.66 -2.34
C ARG A 651 -3.90 -9.17 -2.24
N ALA A 652 -4.79 -8.34 -1.72
CA ALA A 652 -4.54 -6.93 -1.50
C ALA A 652 -4.72 -6.61 -0.02
N PHE A 653 -4.01 -5.59 0.44
CA PHE A 653 -4.31 -5.02 1.75
C PHE A 653 -5.54 -4.16 1.71
N ARG A 654 -6.26 -4.18 2.81
CA ARG A 654 -7.49 -3.45 3.00
C ARG A 654 -7.54 -2.92 4.40
N GLU A 655 -8.13 -1.75 4.52
CA GLU A 655 -8.47 -1.21 5.81
C GLU A 655 -9.26 -2.25 6.63
N THR A 656 -8.88 -2.42 7.88
CA THR A 656 -9.64 -3.15 8.88
C THR A 656 -10.10 -2.13 9.90
N PRO A 657 -11.33 -1.63 9.79
CA PRO A 657 -11.78 -0.50 10.59
C PRO A 657 -11.90 -0.86 12.06
N THR A 658 -11.91 0.14 12.94
CA THR A 658 -11.97 -0.07 14.41
C THR A 658 -13.23 -0.83 14.84
N TRP A 659 -14.37 -0.62 14.18
CA TRP A 659 -15.61 -1.31 14.50
C TRP A 659 -15.58 -2.83 14.22
N ALA A 660 -14.71 -3.31 13.31
CA ALA A 660 -14.45 -4.75 13.15
C ALA A 660 -14.05 -5.39 14.49
N GLY A 661 -13.41 -4.59 15.34
CA GLY A 661 -12.91 -4.99 16.65
C GLY A 661 -11.94 -6.16 16.58
N GLY A 662 -11.65 -6.79 17.72
CA GLY A 662 -10.74 -7.94 17.80
C GLY A 662 -9.44 -7.55 18.51
N GLN A 663 -8.31 -8.04 18.02
CA GLN A 663 -7.01 -7.83 18.64
C GLN A 663 -5.93 -7.58 17.59
N ILE A 664 -4.93 -6.78 17.94
CA ILE A 664 -3.68 -6.69 17.18
C ILE A 664 -2.49 -7.07 18.07
N THR A 665 -1.43 -7.58 17.45
CA THR A 665 -0.16 -7.85 18.12
C THR A 665 1.01 -7.42 17.22
N PRO A 666 2.02 -6.70 17.74
CA PRO A 666 3.11 -6.20 16.92
C PRO A 666 3.99 -7.33 16.38
N VAL A 667 4.57 -7.11 15.20
CA VAL A 667 5.58 -8.01 14.61
C VAL A 667 6.93 -7.31 14.65
N LEU A 668 7.83 -7.80 15.50
CA LEU A 668 9.16 -7.22 15.63
C LEU A 668 10.12 -7.88 14.65
N PHE A 669 10.81 -7.11 13.82
CA PHE A 669 11.84 -7.65 12.92
C PHE A 669 13.20 -7.69 13.59
N SER A 670 13.85 -8.85 13.47
CA SER A 670 15.12 -9.13 14.12
C SER A 670 16.08 -9.90 13.22
N GLU A 671 17.32 -9.99 13.66
CA GLU A 671 18.30 -10.95 13.19
C GLU A 671 18.87 -11.65 14.43
N LEU A 672 18.17 -12.68 14.88
CA LEU A 672 18.57 -13.49 16.02
C LEU A 672 19.16 -14.80 15.53
N VAL A 673 20.48 -14.92 15.66
CA VAL A 673 21.22 -16.11 15.25
C VAL A 673 21.70 -16.86 16.48
N VAL A 674 21.39 -18.15 16.51
CA VAL A 674 21.84 -19.09 17.54
C VAL A 674 22.29 -20.37 16.86
N GLY A 675 23.60 -20.66 16.90
CA GLY A 675 24.18 -21.77 16.14
C GLY A 675 23.93 -21.64 14.64
N ASP A 676 23.23 -22.60 14.04
CA ASP A 676 22.85 -22.63 12.62
C ASP A 676 21.43 -22.11 12.35
N LYS A 677 20.75 -21.60 13.39
CA LYS A 677 19.35 -21.15 13.30
C LYS A 677 19.25 -19.64 13.32
N VAL A 678 18.23 -19.15 12.61
CA VAL A 678 17.92 -17.73 12.50
C VAL A 678 16.45 -17.53 12.82
N VAL A 679 16.16 -16.55 13.67
CA VAL A 679 14.82 -16.00 13.88
C VAL A 679 14.83 -14.57 13.37
N THR A 680 13.92 -14.26 12.44
CA THR A 680 13.84 -12.93 11.83
C THR A 680 12.66 -12.09 12.29
N GLN A 681 11.78 -12.69 13.08
CA GLN A 681 10.52 -12.09 13.48
C GLN A 681 10.08 -12.58 14.86
N LEU A 682 9.50 -11.68 15.65
CA LEU A 682 8.97 -11.96 16.99
C LEU A 682 7.56 -11.36 17.08
N VAL A 683 6.53 -12.19 16.85
CA VAL A 683 5.13 -11.79 17.03
C VAL A 683 4.83 -11.66 18.51
N GLY A 684 4.23 -10.52 18.90
CA GLY A 684 4.00 -10.14 20.29
C GLY A 684 5.23 -9.59 21.01
N GLY A 685 6.38 -9.51 20.35
CA GLY A 685 7.60 -8.95 20.90
C GLY A 685 8.10 -9.65 22.17
N PHE A 686 8.68 -8.89 23.09
CA PHE A 686 9.31 -9.44 24.30
C PHE A 686 8.30 -9.81 25.39
N ARG A 687 7.14 -9.16 25.40
CA ARG A 687 6.12 -9.31 26.45
C ARG A 687 4.89 -10.10 26.00
N SER A 688 4.90 -10.66 24.79
CA SER A 688 3.70 -11.29 24.19
C SER A 688 2.52 -10.31 24.15
N THR A 689 2.82 -9.07 23.75
CA THR A 689 1.94 -7.92 23.78
C THR A 689 0.77 -8.11 22.81
N ILE A 690 -0.45 -7.86 23.29
CA ILE A 690 -1.69 -7.92 22.53
C ILE A 690 -2.49 -6.68 22.92
N PHE A 691 -2.99 -5.94 21.93
CA PHE A 691 -3.86 -4.80 22.14
C PHE A 691 -5.27 -5.12 21.62
N PRO A 692 -6.32 -4.58 22.26
CA PRO A 692 -7.64 -4.59 21.64
C PRO A 692 -7.59 -3.75 20.36
N TRP A 693 -8.24 -4.24 19.31
CA TRP A 693 -8.63 -3.44 18.15
C TRP A 693 -10.11 -3.13 18.31
N GLY A 694 -10.51 -1.87 18.17
CA GLY A 694 -11.85 -1.41 18.60
C GLY A 694 -11.98 0.11 18.67
N GLU A 695 -13.20 0.62 18.85
CA GLU A 695 -13.44 2.04 19.21
C GLU A 695 -12.75 2.41 20.54
N ASP A 696 -12.64 1.44 21.46
CA ASP A 696 -11.99 1.58 22.76
C ASP A 696 -10.49 1.19 22.74
N SER A 697 -9.82 1.28 21.58
CA SER A 697 -8.39 0.97 21.48
C SER A 697 -7.57 1.89 22.39
N ASP A 698 -6.78 1.32 23.31
CA ASP A 698 -6.08 2.06 24.37
C ASP A 698 -4.57 2.24 24.10
N PHE A 699 -4.13 1.95 22.88
CA PHE A 699 -2.72 2.03 22.48
C PHE A 699 -2.46 3.21 21.54
N GLY A 700 -1.19 3.57 21.42
CA GLY A 700 -0.69 4.52 20.44
C GLY A 700 0.75 4.20 20.02
N VAL A 701 1.30 5.02 19.13
CA VAL A 701 2.69 4.92 18.69
C VAL A 701 3.51 6.04 19.33
N LEU A 702 4.40 5.66 20.26
CA LEU A 702 5.33 6.57 20.91
C LEU A 702 6.58 6.76 20.05
N VAL A 703 6.92 8.01 19.78
CA VAL A 703 8.15 8.42 19.09
C VAL A 703 9.23 8.73 20.14
N MET A 704 10.38 8.08 20.04
CA MET A 704 11.48 8.26 21.00
C MET A 704 12.81 8.55 20.31
N ASP A 705 13.56 9.49 20.87
CA ASP A 705 14.92 9.77 20.45
C ASP A 705 15.89 8.63 20.79
N ALA A 706 16.79 8.29 19.87
CA ALA A 706 17.74 7.20 20.01
C ALA A 706 18.65 7.34 21.24
N VAL A 707 19.14 8.55 21.54
CA VAL A 707 20.00 8.80 22.72
C VAL A 707 19.20 8.55 24.01
N LYS A 708 17.95 9.00 24.04
CA LYS A 708 17.04 8.76 25.16
C LYS A 708 16.67 7.29 25.30
N PHE A 709 16.56 6.56 24.19
CA PHE A 709 16.22 5.15 24.21
C PHE A 709 17.37 4.29 24.73
N ILE A 710 18.57 4.41 24.15
CA ILE A 710 19.71 3.58 24.56
C ILE A 710 20.12 3.84 26.01
N SER A 711 20.03 5.09 26.48
CA SER A 711 20.31 5.45 27.89
C SER A 711 19.33 4.85 28.92
N ARG A 712 18.19 4.28 28.49
CA ARG A 712 17.28 3.55 29.38
C ARG A 712 17.69 2.10 29.64
N ILE A 713 18.66 1.58 28.90
CA ILE A 713 19.11 0.19 28.99
C ILE A 713 20.61 0.21 29.29
N ASP A 714 20.99 -0.06 30.54
CA ASP A 714 22.38 0.04 31.02
C ASP A 714 23.41 -0.74 30.17
N ALA A 715 22.98 -1.81 29.50
CA ALA A 715 23.82 -2.67 28.69
C ALA A 715 23.84 -2.30 27.19
N LEU A 716 23.14 -1.23 26.77
CA LEU A 716 23.04 -0.76 25.40
C LEU A 716 23.63 0.65 25.28
N ASP A 717 24.76 0.78 24.62
CA ASP A 717 25.51 2.04 24.49
C ASP A 717 25.52 2.63 23.07
N SER A 718 25.01 1.87 22.11
CA SER A 718 25.10 2.16 20.68
C SER A 718 23.86 1.74 19.89
N VAL A 719 23.69 2.38 18.75
CA VAL A 719 22.72 2.00 17.72
C VAL A 719 23.46 1.42 16.52
N LYS A 720 22.85 0.45 15.85
CA LYS A 720 23.39 -0.20 14.66
C LYS A 720 22.73 0.38 13.41
N VAL A 721 23.52 0.73 12.42
CA VAL A 721 23.04 1.15 11.09
C VAL A 721 23.70 0.27 10.03
N GLU A 722 22.90 -0.19 9.08
CA GLU A 722 23.33 -1.17 8.07
C GLU A 722 22.92 -0.72 6.67
N MET A 723 23.87 -0.72 5.73
CA MET A 723 23.67 -0.51 4.29
C MET A 723 23.73 -1.85 3.56
N ARG A 724 22.80 -2.06 2.62
CA ARG A 724 22.73 -3.26 1.78
C ARG A 724 22.51 -2.86 0.33
N ALA A 725 23.46 -3.17 -0.54
CA ALA A 725 23.36 -2.94 -1.97
C ALA A 725 23.09 -4.25 -2.73
N TYR A 726 22.33 -4.18 -3.81
CA TYR A 726 21.94 -5.33 -4.64
C TYR A 726 22.21 -5.04 -6.10
N ASP A 727 22.65 -6.09 -6.80
CA ASP A 727 22.68 -6.20 -8.26
C ASP A 727 21.61 -7.23 -8.61
N ASN A 728 20.54 -6.80 -9.29
CA ASN A 728 19.44 -7.69 -9.67
C ASN A 728 19.65 -8.34 -11.03
N ASP A 729 20.74 -8.02 -11.75
CA ASP A 729 21.14 -8.73 -12.96
C ASP A 729 21.74 -10.10 -12.60
N VAL A 730 22.30 -10.23 -11.39
CA VAL A 730 22.96 -11.45 -10.92
C VAL A 730 22.27 -11.99 -9.66
N ARG A 731 21.68 -13.18 -9.76
CA ARG A 731 20.96 -13.81 -8.64
C ARG A 731 21.84 -13.89 -7.38
N GLY A 732 21.36 -13.24 -6.32
CA GLY A 732 22.01 -13.25 -5.00
C GLY A 732 23.28 -12.40 -4.91
N ALA A 733 23.53 -11.50 -5.88
CA ALA A 733 24.58 -10.50 -5.78
C ALA A 733 24.15 -9.37 -4.82
N VAL A 734 24.85 -9.30 -3.69
CA VAL A 734 24.56 -8.38 -2.59
C VAL A 734 25.87 -7.97 -1.93
N ASP A 735 25.96 -6.71 -1.51
CA ASP A 735 27.05 -6.17 -0.70
C ASP A 735 26.50 -5.55 0.59
N PHE A 736 27.29 -5.58 1.64
CA PHE A 736 26.87 -5.25 3.00
C PHE A 736 27.90 -4.40 3.73
N PHE A 737 27.42 -3.37 4.43
CA PHE A 737 28.22 -2.57 5.34
C PHE A 737 27.41 -2.26 6.61
N SER A 738 28.06 -2.28 7.78
CA SER A 738 27.42 -1.89 9.03
C SER A 738 28.36 -1.16 9.95
N ALA A 739 27.82 -0.22 10.72
CA ALA A 739 28.52 0.48 11.79
C ALA A 739 27.64 0.56 13.04
N SER A 740 28.29 0.71 14.19
CA SER A 740 27.63 1.04 15.46
C SER A 740 28.01 2.45 15.88
N LEU A 741 27.03 3.27 16.25
CA LEU A 741 27.25 4.62 16.75
C LEU A 741 26.91 4.70 18.23
N THR A 742 27.85 5.19 19.02
CA THR A 742 27.68 5.44 20.46
C THR A 742 26.80 6.65 20.73
N SER A 743 26.30 6.77 21.97
CA SER A 743 25.59 7.97 22.40
C SER A 743 26.35 9.28 22.11
N SER A 744 27.68 9.30 22.21
CA SER A 744 28.50 10.49 21.90
C SER A 744 28.50 10.84 20.41
N GLU A 745 28.57 9.83 19.55
CA GLU A 745 28.57 10.02 18.09
C GLU A 745 27.18 10.42 17.58
N LEU A 746 26.12 10.06 18.31
CA LEU A 746 24.76 10.53 18.05
C LEU A 746 24.51 11.99 18.51
N GLY A 747 25.51 12.68 19.07
CA GLY A 747 25.39 14.05 19.59
C GLY A 747 24.94 14.13 21.06
N GLY A 748 24.94 13.02 21.79
CA GLY A 748 24.69 12.99 23.24
C GLY A 748 25.94 13.42 24.02
N SER A 749 25.83 14.47 24.83
CA SER A 749 26.91 14.85 25.75
C SER A 749 27.07 13.77 26.83
N THR A 750 28.16 12.99 26.77
CA THR A 750 28.58 12.14 27.88
C THR A 750 29.24 12.98 28.98
N ALA A 751 28.50 13.93 29.55
CA ALA A 751 28.86 14.55 30.82
C ALA A 751 28.27 13.70 31.95
N LYS A 752 28.95 12.59 32.27
CA LYS A 752 28.75 11.93 33.55
C LYS A 752 29.12 12.97 34.63
N PRO A 753 28.24 13.34 35.58
CA PRO A 753 28.67 14.16 36.70
C PRO A 753 29.78 13.40 37.41
N PRO A 754 30.97 14.00 37.65
CA PRO A 754 31.98 13.34 38.43
C PRO A 754 31.38 13.06 39.81
N THR A 755 31.35 11.78 40.19
CA THR A 755 31.16 11.40 41.58
C THR A 755 32.17 12.17 42.41
N ALA A 756 31.67 12.99 43.32
CA ALA A 756 32.48 13.80 44.22
C ALA A 756 33.38 12.90 45.07
N GLU A 757 34.65 12.77 44.68
CA GLU A 757 35.71 12.42 45.61
C GLU A 757 36.22 13.72 46.27
N SER A 758 36.33 13.67 47.59
CA SER A 758 36.84 14.76 48.42
C SER A 758 38.28 15.13 48.07
N PRO A 759 38.69 16.41 48.24
CA PRO A 759 39.98 16.89 47.78
C PRO A 759 41.11 16.39 48.71
N SER A 760 42.09 15.71 48.13
CA SER A 760 43.40 15.47 48.75
C SER A 760 44.45 16.30 48.03
N THR A 761 45.09 17.15 48.81
CA THR A 761 46.11 18.16 48.49
C THR A 761 47.43 17.57 47.95
N GLY A 762 47.96 18.12 46.85
CA GLY A 762 49.35 17.93 46.42
C GLY A 762 49.71 18.75 45.16
N PRO A 763 50.80 19.56 45.14
CA PRO A 763 51.12 20.51 44.07
C PRO A 763 51.92 19.89 42.89
N PRO A 764 52.10 20.62 41.77
CA PRO A 764 52.25 20.05 40.43
C PRO A 764 53.71 19.75 40.06
N THR A 765 53.92 18.77 39.19
CA THR A 765 55.16 18.65 38.41
C THR A 765 54.83 18.43 36.94
N ALA A 766 55.32 19.35 36.12
CA ALA A 766 55.22 19.34 34.67
C ALA A 766 56.42 18.59 34.07
N SER A 767 56.19 17.80 33.02
CA SER A 767 57.14 17.57 31.92
C SER A 767 56.43 17.00 30.68
N PRO A 768 56.85 17.36 29.45
CA PRO A 768 56.12 17.15 28.20
C PRO A 768 56.40 15.79 27.52
N PRO A 769 55.60 15.37 26.52
CA PRO A 769 55.72 14.06 25.88
C PRO A 769 56.80 14.05 24.78
N THR A 770 57.53 12.95 24.69
CA THR A 770 58.38 12.62 23.54
C THR A 770 57.66 11.62 22.65
N ALA A 771 57.58 11.95 21.37
CA ALA A 771 57.10 11.11 20.30
C ALA A 771 58.08 9.96 20.01
N ASN A 772 57.57 8.82 19.51
CA ASN A 772 58.08 8.17 18.30
C ASN A 772 57.17 7.01 17.87
N ALA A 773 56.78 7.07 16.59
CA ALA A 773 56.08 6.03 15.83
C ALA A 773 57.08 5.00 15.26
N PRO A 774 56.61 3.83 14.79
CA PRO A 774 57.43 2.64 14.52
C PRO A 774 57.94 2.56 13.08
N THR A 775 59.06 1.87 12.90
CA THR A 775 59.65 1.52 11.60
C THR A 775 59.21 0.14 11.12
N ALA A 776 58.86 0.08 9.83
CA ALA A 776 58.47 -1.10 9.07
C ALA A 776 59.66 -2.01 8.71
N GLY A 777 59.39 -3.31 8.56
CA GLY A 777 60.28 -4.31 7.96
C GLY A 777 59.59 -5.03 6.79
N PRO A 778 60.32 -5.40 5.71
CA PRO A 778 59.76 -5.78 4.41
C PRO A 778 59.53 -7.31 4.25
N PRO A 779 58.89 -7.75 3.13
CA PRO A 779 58.31 -9.09 2.97
C PRO A 779 59.24 -10.07 2.27
N THR A 780 58.91 -11.36 2.32
CA THR A 780 59.53 -12.40 1.49
C THR A 780 58.52 -13.47 1.09
N ASP A 781 58.44 -13.66 -0.24
CA ASP A 781 57.70 -14.68 -0.98
C ASP A 781 58.39 -16.06 -0.95
N ALA A 782 57.60 -17.15 -0.93
CA ALA A 782 57.57 -18.19 -1.98
C ALA A 782 56.97 -19.56 -1.50
N PRO A 783 56.21 -20.30 -2.35
CA PRO A 783 55.55 -21.61 -2.09
C PRO A 783 56.37 -22.79 -2.70
N PRO A 784 55.88 -24.02 -3.04
CA PRO A 784 54.54 -24.68 -2.94
C PRO A 784 54.57 -26.21 -2.55
N VAL A 785 53.52 -26.97 -2.95
CA VAL A 785 53.32 -28.45 -3.07
C VAL A 785 52.52 -29.09 -1.90
N GLY A 786 51.48 -29.93 -2.05
CA GLY A 786 50.80 -30.57 -3.18
C GLY A 786 49.90 -31.74 -2.67
N ASP A 787 48.92 -32.13 -3.49
CA ASP A 787 48.16 -33.40 -3.54
C ASP A 787 46.96 -33.72 -2.60
N ALA A 788 45.89 -34.19 -3.27
CA ALA A 788 44.60 -34.72 -2.79
C ALA A 788 44.63 -36.28 -2.76
N PRO A 789 43.52 -37.06 -2.76
CA PRO A 789 42.12 -36.89 -2.31
C PRO A 789 41.54 -38.12 -1.52
N ALA A 790 40.23 -38.04 -1.22
CA ALA A 790 39.22 -39.12 -1.15
C ALA A 790 39.05 -39.99 0.13
N ALA A 791 37.83 -39.97 0.69
CA ALA A 791 36.92 -41.14 0.78
C ALA A 791 35.71 -40.87 1.71
N GLU A 792 34.50 -40.91 1.14
CA GLU A 792 33.27 -41.44 1.75
C GLU A 792 33.11 -42.91 1.29
N PRO A 793 32.11 -43.73 1.71
CA PRO A 793 31.02 -43.51 2.67
C PRO A 793 30.87 -44.71 3.66
N THR A 794 29.90 -44.69 4.57
CA THR A 794 29.03 -45.88 4.81
C THR A 794 27.78 -45.57 5.63
N SER A 795 26.71 -46.19 5.14
CA SER A 795 25.34 -46.32 5.61
C SER A 795 25.16 -46.93 7.01
N GLY A 796 24.05 -46.57 7.69
CA GLY A 796 23.55 -47.31 8.84
C GLY A 796 22.09 -46.97 9.17
N SER A 797 21.19 -47.89 8.84
CA SER A 797 19.72 -47.81 8.93
C SER A 797 19.14 -47.93 10.36
N PHE A 798 17.95 -47.34 10.52
CA PHE A 798 16.76 -47.84 11.25
C PHE A 798 16.90 -48.43 12.67
N GLY A 799 16.17 -47.82 13.60
CA GLY A 799 15.83 -48.42 14.89
C GLY A 799 14.68 -47.70 15.57
N SER A 800 13.44 -48.05 15.21
CA SER A 800 12.23 -47.70 15.94
C SER A 800 12.25 -48.29 17.36
N ARG A 801 11.88 -47.51 18.38
CA ARG A 801 11.18 -48.03 19.57
C ARG A 801 10.17 -47.01 20.10
N VAL A 802 9.02 -47.59 20.43
CA VAL A 802 7.75 -47.03 20.85
C VAL A 802 7.60 -47.21 22.38
N MET A 803 6.81 -46.30 22.99
CA MET A 803 6.21 -46.36 24.35
C MET A 803 7.18 -46.21 25.54
N LEU A 804 6.85 -45.55 26.66
CA LEU A 804 5.58 -45.55 27.39
C LEU A 804 5.43 -44.28 28.27
N TRP A 805 4.18 -44.01 28.63
CA TRP A 805 3.65 -42.97 29.51
C TRP A 805 4.19 -42.97 30.95
N THR A 806 4.21 -41.80 31.59
CA THR A 806 3.65 -41.60 32.95
C THR A 806 3.36 -40.12 33.23
N ALA A 807 2.19 -39.87 33.83
CA ALA A 807 1.64 -38.58 34.24
C ALA A 807 1.96 -38.24 35.71
N LEU A 808 1.42 -37.09 36.15
CA LEU A 808 1.32 -36.48 37.51
C LEU A 808 2.26 -35.29 37.79
N VAL A 809 1.88 -34.17 38.45
CA VAL A 809 0.62 -33.52 38.88
C VAL A 809 1.04 -32.20 39.60
N PHE A 810 0.29 -31.11 39.38
CA PHE A 810 0.06 -29.88 40.20
C PHE A 810 1.20 -28.97 40.75
N ALA A 811 1.25 -27.73 40.22
CA ALA A 811 1.01 -26.39 40.83
C ALA A 811 1.64 -25.97 42.20
N PRO A 812 1.56 -24.67 42.61
CA PRO A 812 1.96 -23.40 41.96
C PRO A 812 2.80 -22.50 42.91
N ALA A 813 3.51 -21.46 42.43
CA ALA A 813 3.80 -20.24 43.21
C ALA A 813 4.45 -19.12 42.36
N VAL A 814 3.75 -17.99 42.23
CA VAL A 814 4.04 -16.68 42.84
C VAL A 814 5.07 -15.82 42.08
N MET A 815 4.51 -14.90 41.28
CA MET A 815 4.74 -13.43 41.27
C MET A 815 6.08 -12.92 41.84
N PHE A 816 6.87 -12.22 41.01
CA PHE A 816 7.46 -10.93 41.41
C PHE A 816 7.72 -10.04 40.18
N VAL A 817 7.16 -8.85 40.26
CA VAL A 817 7.32 -7.66 39.40
C VAL A 817 8.65 -6.98 39.77
N LEU A 818 9.34 -6.38 38.80
CA LEU A 818 9.89 -4.99 38.83
C LEU A 818 11.03 -4.80 37.79
N PHE A 819 10.72 -3.95 36.80
CA PHE A 819 11.57 -3.17 35.86
C PHE A 819 12.46 -3.88 34.82
#